data_AF-A0A3A8NIW4-F1
#
_entry.id   AF-A0A3A8NIW4-F1
#
_cell.length_a   1.000
_cell.length_b   1.000
_cell.length_c   1.000
_cell.angle_alpha   90.00
_cell.angle_beta   90.00
_cell.angle_gamma   90.00
#
_symmetry.space_group_name_H-M   'P 1'
#
loop_
_entity.id
_entity.type
_entity.pdbx_description
1 polymer ?
#
loop_
_entity_poly.entity_id
_entity_poly.type
_entity_poly.pdbx_seq_one_letter_code
_entity_poly.pdbx_strand_id
1 'polypeptide(L)'
;PPEQHTTLTSISQGLLKNLRREVTLAQVLAFVDDCAARNDRPPLETLLTETTRALARLDAAKPQVAPVAQVAPVGSSRPDDVMKLLTEALVERTGYPADMLEPDLDLEADLGIDTVKQVEAFAQVRVSLNVEKDEGFRLRDFNTLRKLADYLVRKAPSAAAPVAVAVPVAPPEASAERTLEILRAAMAEKTGYTLDMLQPDLDLEVDLGIDTITQIEVFAVVRASLGVERDENFRVRYHNTLRKMAGYLASRASGAAPAAVSAAPPSLDAEAVTKLLVNALVERTGYPQDMLELDLDLEADLGIDTVKQVEAFALARTTLGVAKDEGFRLRDYNTLRKMVAYLVKQAVPAAPVPAAAATAPVPSAAVDVEKILTFLASAFQEKTGYNIEVLGPDFDLEVDLGIDTITQIEAFALARAAFGVPKDEGFRVREYNTLRKLAAYLFTWLQPGSTVTPAKPEPLAQSPLPQGALDLEDVRRFVAHCEATGDAESLRRLATHLQGRLEAPGKPLTPPARFAAKRYEVHPVEHPSQPRSEHIARLRGKTFGITPDAHGAYKALAQRLESAGARVVILPSGPVSHGAVTLDWKHPEAAGKRLRELQATQPLDGLLLLHTTAPTPGLAELEPDAWTDTVNAFTLGLYYSALAVYDRIGTVAGGGWYLVATAGAGLFGHSRTHHQVPLAGAAGGFVKCLKRELPDARCKVVDLDTRDTSAWVEQLWTELVGDDVDVETGYSNGRRYVFRDIETPLATDTAAASLKPGSVVLVSGGGRGVVYHCAKLLAQVTGARVIITGRTVPPTGSEEWLKVSEADLPGYRMSFVKRYMAAHPGSTPVQGMRAFDSDIARRRELHRNLEDCKAQGIRLDYHVCDMTEPDAVRGLLAGIRRQYGRIDGIVHGATIEESKSLPMKSPEVVVRTLASKAHLWQLLVRETWKDDLQFFINFGSGSGRYGNQGQTDYSAANALVAKAGLVYGALRPGVRSVTIDWPVWVGAGIVENNKDYLERLGQAGVCVIDLAEGAYWFVGELLHGGQAGEVVIADDNTFASRGWPRHEKETLAVTARQAGGTRYAI
;
A
#
# COMPACT_ATOMS: atom_id res chain seq x y z
N PRO A 1 -6.74 52.37 10.20
CA PRO A 1 -7.56 51.16 9.91
C PRO A 1 -6.67 49.90 9.89
N PRO A 2 -6.85 48.95 10.80
CA PRO A 2 -5.89 47.86 11.04
C PRO A 2 -6.17 46.59 10.22
N GLU A 3 -6.05 46.63 8.89
CA GLU A 3 -6.42 45.48 8.02
C GLU A 3 -5.42 45.13 6.88
N GLN A 4 -4.23 45.75 6.79
CA GLN A 4 -3.35 45.60 5.60
C GLN A 4 -1.93 45.03 5.79
N HIS A 5 -1.56 44.50 6.97
CA HIS A 5 -0.24 43.87 7.18
C HIS A 5 -0.29 42.53 7.93
N THR A 6 -0.84 41.50 7.27
CA THR A 6 -0.84 40.10 7.75
C THR A 6 0.54 39.58 8.13
N THR A 7 1.60 40.02 7.46
CA THR A 7 2.99 39.63 7.78
C THR A 7 3.43 40.11 9.17
N LEU A 8 3.01 41.30 9.62
CA LEU A 8 3.32 41.80 10.96
C LEU A 8 2.50 41.11 12.05
N THR A 9 1.26 40.73 11.77
CA THR A 9 0.45 39.87 12.65
C THR A 9 1.11 38.50 12.83
N SER A 10 1.60 37.90 11.75
CA SER A 10 2.34 36.63 11.78
C SER A 10 3.64 36.73 12.60
N ILE A 11 4.47 37.75 12.35
CA ILE A 11 5.74 37.95 13.06
C ILE A 11 5.51 38.25 14.55
N SER A 12 4.51 39.05 14.90
CA SER A 12 4.18 39.34 16.31
C SER A 12 3.64 38.11 17.05
N GLN A 13 2.81 37.28 16.42
CA GLN A 13 2.39 36.00 16.98
C GLN A 13 3.55 35.02 17.19
N GLY A 14 4.51 34.97 16.24
CA GLY A 14 5.74 34.16 16.38
C GLY A 14 6.67 34.63 17.51
N LEU A 15 6.80 35.94 17.71
CA LEU A 15 7.57 36.51 18.83
C LEU A 15 6.88 36.29 20.18
N LEU A 16 5.56 36.48 20.27
CA LEU A 16 4.79 36.25 21.49
C LEU A 16 4.82 34.78 21.94
N LYS A 17 4.87 33.82 21.00
CA LYS A 17 4.99 32.38 21.31
C LYS A 17 6.28 32.02 22.08
N ASN A 18 7.32 32.84 22.02
CA ASN A 18 8.65 32.52 22.55
C ASN A 18 9.05 33.27 23.84
N LEU A 19 8.25 34.24 24.30
CA LEU A 19 8.53 35.03 25.50
C LEU A 19 7.61 34.59 26.66
N ARG A 20 8.14 33.88 27.66
CA ARG A 20 7.38 33.36 28.83
C ARG A 20 6.89 34.45 29.84
N ARG A 21 6.74 35.73 29.44
CA ARG A 21 6.20 36.82 30.28
C ARG A 21 5.38 37.82 29.44
N GLU A 22 4.38 38.43 30.08
CA GLU A 22 3.40 39.31 29.44
C GLU A 22 4.02 40.62 28.92
N VAL A 23 4.34 40.65 27.62
CA VAL A 23 4.56 41.89 26.86
C VAL A 23 3.27 42.19 26.10
N THR A 24 2.66 43.35 26.34
CA THR A 24 1.42 43.71 25.64
C THR A 24 1.71 44.14 24.21
N LEU A 25 0.82 43.79 23.27
CA LEU A 25 0.97 44.13 21.84
C LEU A 25 1.15 45.64 21.60
N ALA A 26 0.53 46.49 22.44
CA ALA A 26 0.68 47.94 22.39
C ALA A 26 2.12 48.42 22.66
N GLN A 27 2.87 47.75 23.55
CA GLN A 27 4.27 48.07 23.84
C GLN A 27 5.19 47.69 22.68
N VAL A 28 4.91 46.58 22.01
CA VAL A 28 5.66 46.15 20.80
C VAL A 28 5.42 47.13 19.64
N LEU A 29 4.16 47.50 19.40
CA LEU A 29 3.80 48.46 18.34
C LEU A 29 4.43 49.84 18.57
N ALA A 30 4.33 50.38 19.79
CA ALA A 30 4.93 51.68 20.12
C ALA A 30 6.45 51.73 19.89
N PHE A 31 7.16 50.63 20.14
CA PHE A 31 8.59 50.53 19.85
C PHE A 31 8.90 50.41 18.34
N VAL A 32 8.09 49.66 17.60
CA VAL A 32 8.21 49.56 16.13
C VAL A 32 7.95 50.91 15.45
N ASP A 33 6.94 51.64 15.89
CA ASP A 33 6.62 52.99 15.38
C ASP A 33 7.74 53.99 15.69
N ASP A 34 8.32 53.94 16.90
CA ASP A 34 9.43 54.81 17.31
C ASP A 34 10.76 54.46 16.60
N CYS A 35 10.96 53.20 16.18
CA CYS A 35 12.03 52.81 15.26
C CYS A 35 11.76 53.29 13.82
N ALA A 36 10.53 53.16 13.31
CA ALA A 36 10.15 53.64 11.99
C ALA A 36 10.28 55.18 11.89
N ALA A 37 9.94 55.91 12.95
CA ALA A 37 10.11 57.36 13.05
C ALA A 37 11.58 57.82 13.01
N ARG A 38 12.53 56.95 13.40
CA ARG A 38 13.98 57.18 13.27
C ARG A 38 14.58 56.66 11.96
N ASN A 39 13.83 55.87 11.19
CA ASN A 39 14.19 55.34 9.87
C ASN A 39 15.47 54.46 9.83
N ASP A 40 15.84 53.86 10.95
CA ASP A 40 16.94 52.87 11.04
C ASP A 40 16.43 51.43 10.83
N ARG A 41 17.25 50.58 10.20
CA ARG A 41 17.01 49.13 10.07
C ARG A 41 18.13 48.33 10.76
N PRO A 42 18.09 48.17 12.09
CA PRO A 42 19.09 47.38 12.81
C PRO A 42 18.91 45.86 12.55
N PRO A 43 19.99 45.06 12.63
CA PRO A 43 19.91 43.60 12.58
C PRO A 43 19.06 42.99 13.72
N LEU A 44 18.52 41.79 13.47
CA LEU A 44 17.63 41.07 14.40
C LEU A 44 18.28 40.83 15.78
N GLU A 45 19.57 40.56 15.81
CA GLU A 45 20.34 40.34 17.05
C GLU A 45 20.45 41.61 17.90
N THR A 46 20.51 42.79 17.27
CA THR A 46 20.49 44.09 17.97
C THR A 46 19.12 44.34 18.61
N LEU A 47 18.04 44.04 17.89
CA LEU A 47 16.66 44.12 18.40
C LEU A 47 16.45 43.19 19.61
N LEU A 48 16.89 41.93 19.53
CA LEU A 48 16.83 40.97 20.64
C LEU A 48 17.64 41.44 21.86
N THR A 49 18.84 41.98 21.64
CA THR A 49 19.73 42.46 22.71
C THR A 49 19.13 43.67 23.46
N GLU A 50 18.63 44.67 22.74
CA GLU A 50 17.99 45.84 23.36
C GLU A 50 16.67 45.49 24.05
N THR A 51 15.83 44.64 23.45
CA THR A 51 14.56 44.20 24.05
C THR A 51 14.79 43.48 25.39
N THR A 52 15.77 42.58 25.45
CA THR A 52 16.16 41.89 26.68
C THR A 52 16.68 42.87 27.75
N ARG A 53 17.44 43.88 27.33
CA ARG A 53 18.00 44.94 28.19
C ARG A 53 16.93 45.92 28.70
N ALA A 54 15.82 46.09 27.98
CA ALA A 54 14.66 46.86 28.41
C ALA A 54 13.81 46.10 29.44
N LEU A 55 13.51 44.81 29.20
CA LEU A 55 12.76 43.94 30.12
C LEU A 55 13.41 43.88 31.51
N ALA A 56 14.74 43.70 31.57
CA ALA A 56 15.50 43.66 32.82
C ALA A 56 15.42 44.95 33.67
N ARG A 57 14.93 46.07 33.12
CA ARG A 57 14.71 47.33 33.86
C ARG A 57 13.29 47.45 34.45
N LEU A 58 12.32 46.66 33.97
CA LEU A 58 10.95 46.64 34.52
C LEU A 58 10.79 45.63 35.66
N ASP A 59 11.43 44.46 35.57
CA ASP A 59 11.35 43.39 36.59
C ASP A 59 11.84 43.83 37.99
N ALA A 60 12.54 44.95 38.10
CA ALA A 60 13.02 45.53 39.36
C ALA A 60 11.90 46.14 40.25
N ALA A 61 10.61 46.01 39.91
CA ALA A 61 9.53 46.75 40.58
C ALA A 61 8.15 46.05 40.71
N LYS A 62 7.95 45.14 41.69
CA LYS A 62 6.80 45.03 42.68
C LYS A 62 6.52 43.59 43.25
N PRO A 63 5.71 43.41 44.34
CA PRO A 63 5.79 42.24 45.28
C PRO A 63 4.55 41.28 45.39
N GLN A 64 4.57 40.33 46.36
CA GLN A 64 3.72 39.10 46.53
C GLN A 64 2.56 39.14 47.58
N VAL A 65 1.59 38.18 47.53
CA VAL A 65 0.56 37.80 48.56
C VAL A 65 0.18 36.27 48.51
N ALA A 66 -0.73 35.72 49.37
CA ALA A 66 -0.91 34.27 49.76
C ALA A 66 -2.40 33.69 49.75
N PRO A 67 -2.68 32.37 50.07
CA PRO A 67 -3.92 31.60 49.69
C PRO A 67 -4.91 31.06 50.80
N VAL A 68 -5.95 30.23 50.45
CA VAL A 68 -7.10 29.74 51.32
C VAL A 68 -7.51 28.21 51.20
N ALA A 69 -8.80 27.76 51.30
CA ALA A 69 -9.24 26.41 51.82
C ALA A 69 -10.54 25.73 51.23
N GLN A 70 -11.17 24.73 51.93
CA GLN A 70 -12.19 23.71 51.46
C GLN A 70 -13.51 23.57 52.32
N VAL A 71 -14.53 22.74 51.92
CA VAL A 71 -15.89 22.51 52.55
C VAL A 71 -16.47 21.04 52.39
N ALA A 72 -17.61 20.63 53.03
CA ALA A 72 -18.10 19.22 53.29
C ALA A 72 -19.68 18.94 53.13
N PRO A 73 -20.25 17.71 53.34
CA PRO A 73 -21.58 17.21 52.79
C PRO A 73 -22.79 16.87 53.76
N VAL A 74 -23.90 16.24 53.25
CA VAL A 74 -25.26 15.96 53.88
C VAL A 74 -25.94 14.64 53.35
N GLY A 75 -27.05 14.08 53.94
CA GLY A 75 -27.80 12.90 53.39
C GLY A 75 -29.19 12.48 54.02
N SER A 76 -29.70 11.26 53.70
CA SER A 76 -30.93 10.49 54.11
C SER A 76 -32.18 10.43 53.17
N SER A 77 -32.99 9.33 53.21
CA SER A 77 -33.78 8.80 52.05
C SER A 77 -35.23 8.28 52.32
N ARG A 78 -36.07 8.24 51.27
CA ARG A 78 -37.42 7.60 51.19
C ARG A 78 -37.63 6.91 49.81
N PRO A 79 -38.45 5.83 49.70
CA PRO A 79 -38.45 4.96 48.52
C PRO A 79 -38.81 5.60 47.17
N ASP A 80 -39.92 6.34 47.07
CA ASP A 80 -40.31 6.96 45.80
C ASP A 80 -39.28 8.01 45.33
N ASP A 81 -38.64 8.71 46.28
CA ASP A 81 -37.55 9.64 46.01
C ASP A 81 -36.28 8.94 45.50
N VAL A 82 -35.94 7.75 46.04
CA VAL A 82 -34.83 6.92 45.54
C VAL A 82 -35.10 6.39 44.13
N MET A 83 -36.35 5.96 43.85
CA MET A 83 -36.76 5.54 42.51
C MET A 83 -36.52 6.65 41.48
N LYS A 84 -36.98 7.87 41.78
CA LYS A 84 -36.82 9.02 40.88
C LYS A 84 -35.35 9.36 40.64
N LEU A 85 -34.52 9.37 41.69
CA LEU A 85 -33.08 9.63 41.59
C LEU A 85 -32.35 8.59 40.72
N LEU A 86 -32.69 7.31 40.83
CA LEU A 86 -32.12 6.25 39.98
C LEU A 86 -32.52 6.40 38.51
N THR A 87 -33.78 6.73 38.22
CA THR A 87 -34.24 6.97 36.84
C THR A 87 -33.53 8.17 36.23
N GLU A 88 -33.44 9.30 36.95
CA GLU A 88 -32.77 10.52 36.47
C GLU A 88 -31.26 10.30 36.23
N ALA A 89 -30.57 9.59 37.13
CA ALA A 89 -29.14 9.27 36.98
C ALA A 89 -28.83 8.30 35.82
N LEU A 90 -29.79 7.44 35.43
CA LEU A 90 -29.67 6.60 34.24
C LEU A 90 -29.93 7.38 32.95
N VAL A 91 -30.95 8.24 32.91
CA VAL A 91 -31.22 9.14 31.75
C VAL A 91 -29.99 9.96 31.41
N GLU A 92 -29.39 10.64 32.39
CA GLU A 92 -28.25 11.54 32.19
C GLU A 92 -27.02 10.83 31.61
N ARG A 93 -26.69 9.62 32.10
CA ARG A 93 -25.50 8.87 31.63
C ARG A 93 -25.72 8.09 30.33
N THR A 94 -26.93 7.64 30.06
CA THR A 94 -27.21 6.70 28.94
C THR A 94 -27.84 7.37 27.73
N GLY A 95 -28.56 8.48 27.93
CA GLY A 95 -29.30 9.18 26.87
C GLY A 95 -30.68 8.59 26.55
N TYR A 96 -31.15 7.58 27.30
CA TYR A 96 -32.51 7.05 27.13
C TYR A 96 -33.59 8.06 27.57
N PRO A 97 -34.71 8.19 26.83
CA PRO A 97 -35.88 8.93 27.30
C PRO A 97 -36.46 8.31 28.58
N ALA A 98 -36.88 9.15 29.53
CA ALA A 98 -37.37 8.70 30.83
C ALA A 98 -38.65 7.84 30.77
N ASP A 99 -39.46 8.02 29.72
CA ASP A 99 -40.65 7.24 29.40
C ASP A 99 -40.37 5.86 28.79
N MET A 100 -39.11 5.57 28.41
CA MET A 100 -38.67 4.24 27.96
C MET A 100 -38.01 3.42 29.08
N LEU A 101 -37.81 3.99 30.28
CA LEU A 101 -37.19 3.34 31.44
C LEU A 101 -38.26 2.89 32.45
N GLU A 102 -39.16 1.98 32.05
CA GLU A 102 -40.20 1.48 32.96
C GLU A 102 -39.59 0.74 34.18
N PRO A 103 -40.13 0.90 35.41
CA PRO A 103 -39.43 0.47 36.63
C PRO A 103 -39.19 -1.03 36.80
N ASP A 104 -39.88 -1.85 36.01
CA ASP A 104 -39.99 -3.30 36.16
C ASP A 104 -39.44 -4.09 34.95
N LEU A 105 -38.84 -3.41 33.96
CA LEU A 105 -38.07 -4.01 32.86
C LEU A 105 -36.61 -4.31 33.26
N ASP A 106 -35.96 -5.25 32.57
CA ASP A 106 -34.55 -5.56 32.79
C ASP A 106 -33.63 -4.53 32.12
N LEU A 107 -32.82 -3.85 32.93
CA LEU A 107 -31.95 -2.76 32.48
C LEU A 107 -30.82 -3.24 31.55
N GLU A 108 -30.37 -4.49 31.67
CA GLU A 108 -29.27 -5.06 30.89
C GLU A 108 -29.78 -5.91 29.72
N ALA A 109 -30.78 -6.76 29.97
CA ALA A 109 -31.29 -7.72 28.99
C ALA A 109 -32.35 -7.14 28.02
N ASP A 110 -33.29 -6.33 28.51
CA ASP A 110 -34.36 -5.75 27.68
C ASP A 110 -33.96 -4.38 27.13
N LEU A 111 -33.29 -3.56 27.95
CA LEU A 111 -32.94 -2.18 27.64
C LEU A 111 -31.47 -1.99 27.18
N GLY A 112 -30.62 -3.01 27.29
CA GLY A 112 -29.26 -2.99 26.73
C GLY A 112 -28.33 -1.94 27.31
N ILE A 113 -28.60 -1.47 28.53
CA ILE A 113 -27.74 -0.49 29.23
C ILE A 113 -26.55 -1.26 29.82
N ASP A 114 -25.34 -0.89 29.41
CA ASP A 114 -24.11 -1.54 29.87
C ASP A 114 -23.95 -1.46 31.40
N THR A 115 -23.46 -2.56 31.99
CA THR A 115 -23.35 -2.71 33.45
C THR A 115 -22.50 -1.64 34.10
N VAL A 116 -21.49 -1.08 33.41
CA VAL A 116 -20.68 0.03 33.94
C VAL A 116 -21.56 1.24 34.21
N LYS A 117 -22.37 1.68 33.24
CA LYS A 117 -23.26 2.84 33.43
C LYS A 117 -24.38 2.59 34.44
N GLN A 118 -24.87 1.36 34.55
CA GLN A 118 -25.80 1.03 35.63
C GLN A 118 -25.13 1.05 37.02
N VAL A 119 -23.92 0.49 37.16
CA VAL A 119 -23.12 0.53 38.40
C VAL A 119 -22.77 1.98 38.76
N GLU A 120 -22.42 2.83 37.79
CA GLU A 120 -22.16 4.26 38.00
C GLU A 120 -23.41 5.00 38.50
N ALA A 121 -24.56 4.83 37.84
CA ALA A 121 -25.82 5.46 38.26
C ALA A 121 -26.25 5.00 39.66
N PHE A 122 -26.16 3.69 39.92
CA PHE A 122 -26.43 3.13 41.25
C PHE A 122 -25.44 3.65 42.30
N ALA A 123 -24.14 3.70 41.99
CA ALA A 123 -23.12 4.19 42.90
C ALA A 123 -23.29 5.69 43.22
N GLN A 124 -23.66 6.51 42.24
CA GLN A 124 -24.01 7.92 42.44
C GLN A 124 -25.16 8.07 43.43
N VAL A 125 -26.29 7.38 43.19
CA VAL A 125 -27.45 7.47 44.10
C VAL A 125 -27.11 6.90 45.48
N ARG A 126 -26.42 5.77 45.56
CA ARG A 126 -25.97 5.17 46.84
C ARG A 126 -25.11 6.15 47.65
N VAL A 127 -24.15 6.82 47.01
CA VAL A 127 -23.29 7.83 47.66
C VAL A 127 -24.09 9.05 48.09
N SER A 128 -24.97 9.60 47.25
CA SER A 128 -25.79 10.78 47.62
C SER A 128 -26.79 10.52 48.74
N LEU A 129 -27.20 9.26 48.92
CA LEU A 129 -28.06 8.83 50.03
C LEU A 129 -27.27 8.41 51.28
N ASN A 130 -25.93 8.45 51.22
CA ASN A 130 -25.01 7.97 52.25
C ASN A 130 -25.32 6.53 52.72
N VAL A 131 -25.73 5.68 51.78
CA VAL A 131 -25.90 4.24 51.98
C VAL A 131 -24.52 3.60 51.90
N GLU A 132 -24.12 2.85 52.93
CA GLU A 132 -22.81 2.20 52.94
C GLU A 132 -22.69 1.18 51.79
N LYS A 133 -21.45 0.94 51.35
CA LYS A 133 -21.16 -0.02 50.28
C LYS A 133 -21.35 -1.44 50.81
N ASP A 134 -22.58 -1.94 50.77
CA ASP A 134 -22.85 -3.35 51.01
C ASP A 134 -22.19 -4.19 49.91
N GLU A 135 -21.14 -4.90 50.28
CA GLU A 135 -20.35 -5.74 49.37
C GLU A 135 -21.06 -7.06 49.02
N GLY A 136 -22.19 -7.36 49.68
CA GLY A 136 -23.16 -8.36 49.25
C GLY A 136 -24.10 -7.87 48.15
N PHE A 137 -24.10 -6.58 47.80
CA PHE A 137 -24.93 -6.06 46.71
C PHE A 137 -24.50 -6.62 45.35
N ARG A 138 -25.48 -7.09 44.57
CA ARG A 138 -25.28 -7.58 43.21
C ARG A 138 -26.34 -6.97 42.31
N LEU A 139 -25.92 -6.04 41.46
CA LEU A 139 -26.82 -5.26 40.60
C LEU A 139 -27.79 -6.15 39.80
N ARG A 140 -27.29 -7.25 39.23
CA ARG A 140 -28.07 -8.28 38.50
C ARG A 140 -29.20 -8.93 39.32
N ASP A 141 -29.04 -9.05 40.64
CA ASP A 141 -30.04 -9.66 41.52
C ASP A 141 -31.19 -8.66 41.78
N PHE A 142 -30.96 -7.38 41.43
CA PHE A 142 -31.89 -6.25 41.46
C PHE A 142 -31.99 -5.59 40.07
N ASN A 143 -32.01 -6.41 39.01
CA ASN A 143 -31.98 -6.04 37.57
C ASN A 143 -33.04 -5.03 37.03
N THR A 144 -33.97 -4.57 37.86
CA THR A 144 -34.97 -3.56 37.47
C THR A 144 -34.89 -2.35 38.39
N LEU A 145 -35.21 -1.17 37.86
CA LEU A 145 -35.16 0.10 38.59
C LEU A 145 -35.85 0.05 39.97
N ARG A 146 -37.03 -0.57 40.05
CA ARG A 146 -37.80 -0.75 41.30
C ARG A 146 -37.02 -1.57 42.34
N LYS A 147 -36.37 -2.66 41.92
CA LYS A 147 -35.58 -3.53 42.80
C LYS A 147 -34.35 -2.80 43.34
N LEU A 148 -33.68 -1.98 42.52
CA LEU A 148 -32.56 -1.14 42.94
C LEU A 148 -32.96 -0.15 44.04
N ALA A 149 -34.11 0.51 43.88
CA ALA A 149 -34.63 1.48 44.85
C ALA A 149 -35.00 0.81 46.20
N ASP A 150 -35.79 -0.27 46.17
CA ASP A 150 -36.19 -1.03 47.37
C ASP A 150 -34.98 -1.53 48.17
N TYR A 151 -33.89 -1.89 47.49
CA TYR A 151 -32.65 -2.30 48.13
C TYR A 151 -31.93 -1.14 48.85
N LEU A 152 -31.72 -0.01 48.17
CA LEU A 152 -31.05 1.16 48.75
C LEU A 152 -31.79 1.68 49.99
N VAL A 153 -33.12 1.70 49.94
CA VAL A 153 -34.00 2.13 51.04
C VAL A 153 -33.86 1.23 52.26
N ARG A 154 -33.68 -0.08 52.06
CA ARG A 154 -33.43 -1.06 53.14
C ARG A 154 -32.02 -1.00 53.74
N LYS A 155 -31.09 -0.28 53.12
CA LYS A 155 -29.66 -0.28 53.49
C LYS A 155 -29.11 1.06 53.98
N ALA A 156 -29.92 2.12 54.01
CA ALA A 156 -29.54 3.37 54.66
C ALA A 156 -29.36 3.18 56.19
N PRO A 157 -28.22 3.60 56.78
CA PRO A 157 -27.92 3.37 58.19
C PRO A 157 -28.73 4.27 59.14
N SER A 158 -29.02 3.76 60.35
CA SER A 158 -29.57 4.53 61.48
C SER A 158 -28.49 4.73 62.55
N ALA A 159 -28.44 5.90 63.19
CA ALA A 159 -27.21 6.44 63.77
C ALA A 159 -26.91 6.07 65.25
N ALA A 160 -25.63 5.78 65.55
CA ALA A 160 -25.01 5.75 66.89
C ALA A 160 -23.45 5.83 66.82
N ALA A 161 -22.74 6.03 67.94
CA ALA A 161 -21.26 6.21 68.08
C ALA A 161 -20.79 5.87 69.53
N PRO A 162 -19.55 6.15 70.07
CA PRO A 162 -18.27 6.66 69.50
C PRO A 162 -16.94 5.99 70.05
N VAL A 163 -15.75 6.57 69.72
CA VAL A 163 -14.34 6.36 70.25
C VAL A 163 -13.65 4.97 70.01
N ALA A 164 -12.32 4.72 70.13
CA ALA A 164 -11.18 5.43 70.80
C ALA A 164 -9.80 5.46 70.04
N VAL A 165 -8.72 4.81 70.55
CA VAL A 165 -7.26 4.93 70.20
C VAL A 165 -6.47 3.64 70.64
N ALA A 166 -5.17 3.34 70.41
CA ALA A 166 -3.93 4.11 70.11
C ALA A 166 -2.88 3.36 69.18
N VAL A 167 -1.60 3.20 69.60
CA VAL A 167 -0.40 2.73 68.82
C VAL A 167 0.65 2.00 69.72
N PRO A 168 1.69 1.28 69.21
CA PRO A 168 1.96 0.66 67.88
C PRO A 168 2.50 -0.82 67.94
N VAL A 169 2.71 -1.53 66.78
CA VAL A 169 3.76 -2.57 66.45
C VAL A 169 3.45 -3.27 65.07
N ALA A 170 4.36 -4.12 64.55
CA ALA A 170 4.54 -4.57 63.14
C ALA A 170 3.77 -5.85 62.66
N PRO A 171 3.75 -6.19 61.33
CA PRO A 171 2.90 -7.24 60.73
C PRO A 171 3.61 -8.59 60.32
N PRO A 172 2.85 -9.65 59.91
CA PRO A 172 3.35 -11.04 59.71
C PRO A 172 3.34 -11.60 58.26
N GLU A 173 3.69 -12.90 58.12
CA GLU A 173 4.06 -13.68 56.91
C GLU A 173 2.90 -14.12 55.95
N ALA A 174 3.26 -14.75 54.81
CA ALA A 174 2.36 -15.16 53.71
C ALA A 174 2.43 -16.66 53.34
N SER A 175 1.34 -17.24 52.81
CA SER A 175 1.22 -18.67 52.44
C SER A 175 0.79 -18.90 50.97
N ALA A 176 0.92 -20.15 50.49
CA ALA A 176 0.69 -20.52 49.10
C ALA A 176 -0.76 -20.34 48.61
N GLU A 177 -1.76 -20.74 49.40
CA GLU A 177 -3.18 -20.51 49.08
C GLU A 177 -3.50 -19.02 48.96
N ARG A 178 -2.96 -18.20 49.87
CA ARG A 178 -3.14 -16.75 49.84
C ARG A 178 -2.47 -16.11 48.63
N THR A 179 -1.29 -16.59 48.26
CA THR A 179 -0.61 -16.20 47.01
C THR A 179 -1.41 -16.62 45.77
N LEU A 180 -2.11 -17.75 45.80
CA LEU A 180 -2.98 -18.23 44.73
C LEU A 180 -4.25 -17.37 44.58
N GLU A 181 -4.85 -16.94 45.68
CA GLU A 181 -5.98 -16.00 45.64
C GLU A 181 -5.58 -14.64 45.08
N ILE A 182 -4.42 -14.11 45.48
CA ILE A 182 -3.90 -12.83 44.94
C ILE A 182 -3.56 -12.96 43.44
N LEU A 183 -2.92 -14.06 43.00
CA LEU A 183 -2.67 -14.33 41.58
C LEU A 183 -3.97 -14.46 40.77
N ARG A 184 -4.98 -15.16 41.29
CA ARG A 184 -6.29 -15.28 40.60
C ARG A 184 -7.02 -13.95 40.53
N ALA A 185 -7.00 -13.15 41.58
CA ALA A 185 -7.64 -11.82 41.61
C ALA A 185 -6.97 -10.84 40.63
N ALA A 186 -5.64 -10.73 40.68
CA ALA A 186 -4.90 -9.87 39.77
C ALA A 186 -4.98 -10.34 38.31
N MET A 187 -5.06 -11.66 38.05
CA MET A 187 -5.28 -12.18 36.70
C MET A 187 -6.70 -11.87 36.20
N ALA A 188 -7.72 -11.99 37.06
CA ALA A 188 -9.10 -11.63 36.73
C ALA A 188 -9.24 -10.13 36.39
N GLU A 189 -8.71 -9.27 37.26
CA GLU A 189 -8.71 -7.81 37.10
C GLU A 189 -8.00 -7.35 35.82
N LYS A 190 -6.87 -8.00 35.47
CA LYS A 190 -6.05 -7.64 34.29
C LYS A 190 -6.61 -8.17 32.96
N THR A 191 -7.23 -9.35 32.97
CA THR A 191 -7.65 -10.06 31.74
C THR A 191 -9.15 -9.95 31.43
N GLY A 192 -9.97 -9.58 32.42
CA GLY A 192 -11.43 -9.60 32.32
C GLY A 192 -12.07 -10.97 32.56
N TYR A 193 -11.30 -12.07 32.68
CA TYR A 193 -11.85 -13.38 33.07
C TYR A 193 -12.34 -13.37 34.51
N THR A 194 -13.51 -13.96 34.77
CA THR A 194 -14.02 -14.05 36.15
C THR A 194 -13.22 -15.07 36.97
N LEU A 195 -13.16 -14.86 38.29
CA LEU A 195 -12.39 -15.70 39.22
C LEU A 195 -12.75 -17.19 39.15
N ASP A 196 -14.00 -17.52 38.82
CA ASP A 196 -14.53 -18.88 38.65
C ASP A 196 -14.22 -19.52 37.30
N MET A 197 -14.03 -18.72 36.23
CA MET A 197 -13.43 -19.19 34.97
C MET A 197 -11.93 -19.44 35.13
N LEU A 198 -11.23 -18.58 35.88
CA LEU A 198 -9.83 -18.75 36.26
C LEU A 198 -9.63 -19.84 37.32
N GLN A 199 -9.99 -21.08 36.99
CA GLN A 199 -9.77 -22.22 37.87
C GLN A 199 -8.26 -22.47 38.04
N PRO A 200 -7.79 -22.80 39.26
CA PRO A 200 -6.37 -22.73 39.61
C PRO A 200 -5.48 -23.74 38.85
N ASP A 201 -6.07 -24.76 38.23
CA ASP A 201 -5.40 -25.86 37.55
C ASP A 201 -5.55 -25.86 36.01
N LEU A 202 -6.33 -24.94 35.43
CA LEU A 202 -6.50 -24.77 33.98
C LEU A 202 -5.27 -24.12 33.33
N ASP A 203 -5.02 -24.44 32.05
CA ASP A 203 -3.98 -23.78 31.26
C ASP A 203 -4.43 -22.38 30.82
N LEU A 204 -3.65 -21.37 31.20
CA LEU A 204 -4.01 -19.97 30.96
C LEU A 204 -3.98 -19.60 29.47
N GLU A 205 -3.13 -20.22 28.66
CA GLU A 205 -2.93 -19.85 27.25
C GLU A 205 -3.74 -20.77 26.32
N VAL A 206 -3.85 -22.06 26.65
CA VAL A 206 -4.52 -23.08 25.81
C VAL A 206 -6.02 -23.23 26.12
N ASP A 207 -6.41 -23.27 27.38
CA ASP A 207 -7.83 -23.45 27.77
C ASP A 207 -8.56 -22.09 27.92
N LEU A 208 -7.81 -21.04 28.27
CA LEU A 208 -8.33 -19.70 28.61
C LEU A 208 -7.83 -18.57 27.69
N GLY A 209 -6.95 -18.83 26.72
CA GLY A 209 -6.57 -17.85 25.69
C GLY A 209 -5.87 -16.57 26.18
N ILE A 210 -5.39 -16.54 27.43
CA ILE A 210 -4.69 -15.39 28.02
C ILE A 210 -3.25 -15.38 27.51
N ASP A 211 -2.85 -14.32 26.84
CA ASP A 211 -1.52 -14.19 26.25
C ASP A 211 -0.39 -14.18 27.32
N THR A 212 0.80 -14.59 26.90
CA THR A 212 1.94 -14.73 27.82
C THR A 212 2.43 -13.38 28.40
N ILE A 213 2.17 -12.23 27.77
CA ILE A 213 2.57 -10.91 28.29
C ILE A 213 1.67 -10.55 29.46
N THR A 214 0.35 -10.66 29.31
CA THR A 214 -0.61 -10.39 30.40
C THR A 214 -0.37 -11.34 31.59
N GLN A 215 -0.04 -12.61 31.32
CA GLN A 215 0.41 -13.55 32.36
C GLN A 215 1.69 -13.08 33.09
N ILE A 216 2.69 -12.59 32.36
CA ILE A 216 3.96 -12.09 32.94
C ILE A 216 3.72 -10.83 33.79
N GLU A 217 2.90 -9.89 33.33
CA GLU A 217 2.65 -8.64 34.06
C GLU A 217 1.94 -8.90 35.40
N VAL A 218 0.90 -9.72 35.40
CA VAL A 218 0.19 -10.12 36.64
C VAL A 218 1.14 -10.84 37.58
N PHE A 219 1.91 -11.80 37.08
CA PHE A 219 2.90 -12.51 37.88
C PHE A 219 3.95 -11.56 38.47
N ALA A 220 4.41 -10.57 37.70
CA ALA A 220 5.39 -9.58 38.16
C ALA A 220 4.83 -8.64 39.24
N VAL A 221 3.58 -8.19 39.11
CA VAL A 221 2.89 -7.37 40.11
C VAL A 221 2.71 -8.14 41.42
N VAL A 222 2.22 -9.38 41.37
CA VAL A 222 2.01 -10.19 42.59
C VAL A 222 3.33 -10.64 43.22
N ARG A 223 4.35 -10.95 42.42
CA ARG A 223 5.71 -11.20 42.91
C ARG A 223 6.26 -10.00 43.69
N ALA A 224 6.07 -8.78 43.17
CA ALA A 224 6.51 -7.55 43.82
C ALA A 224 5.73 -7.25 45.10
N SER A 225 4.40 -7.46 45.13
CA SER A 225 3.59 -7.24 46.33
C SER A 225 3.90 -8.21 47.47
N LEU A 226 4.50 -9.37 47.16
CA LEU A 226 4.98 -10.36 48.12
C LEU A 226 6.49 -10.25 48.45
N GLY A 227 7.17 -9.20 47.97
CA GLY A 227 8.58 -8.94 48.29
C GLY A 227 9.60 -9.91 47.67
N VAL A 228 9.20 -10.73 46.70
CA VAL A 228 10.05 -11.76 46.08
C VAL A 228 10.98 -11.15 45.02
N GLU A 229 12.29 -11.38 45.12
CA GLU A 229 13.26 -10.90 44.13
C GLU A 229 13.06 -11.50 42.72
N ARG A 230 13.69 -10.89 41.70
CA ARG A 230 13.49 -11.24 40.30
C ARG A 230 14.43 -12.38 39.87
N ASP A 231 13.94 -13.61 39.88
CA ASP A 231 14.64 -14.76 39.30
C ASP A 231 14.69 -14.66 37.76
N GLU A 232 15.87 -14.41 37.21
CA GLU A 232 16.09 -14.30 35.76
C GLU A 232 15.89 -15.63 34.99
N ASN A 233 15.81 -16.76 35.70
CA ASN A 233 15.56 -18.08 35.10
C ASN A 233 14.07 -18.46 35.07
N PHE A 234 13.18 -17.66 35.69
CA PHE A 234 11.74 -17.92 35.65
C PHE A 234 11.17 -17.83 34.22
N ARG A 235 10.31 -18.79 33.84
CA ARG A 235 9.68 -18.84 32.50
C ARG A 235 8.22 -19.29 32.63
N VAL A 236 7.29 -18.44 32.21
CA VAL A 236 5.84 -18.65 32.38
C VAL A 236 5.34 -19.97 31.78
N ARG A 237 5.87 -20.42 30.63
CA ARG A 237 5.43 -21.69 29.99
C ARG A 237 5.58 -22.95 30.86
N TYR A 238 6.43 -22.94 31.88
CA TYR A 238 6.58 -24.07 32.82
C TYR A 238 5.70 -23.93 34.07
N HIS A 239 5.08 -22.76 34.25
CA HIS A 239 4.14 -22.42 35.32
C HIS A 239 2.81 -21.95 34.72
N ASN A 240 2.35 -22.64 33.66
CA ASN A 240 1.19 -22.33 32.81
C ASN A 240 -0.20 -22.37 33.50
N THR A 241 -0.26 -22.54 34.83
CA THR A 241 -1.52 -22.53 35.61
C THR A 241 -1.32 -21.71 36.87
N LEU A 242 -2.39 -21.06 37.37
CA LEU A 242 -2.27 -20.13 38.51
C LEU A 242 -1.75 -20.81 39.78
N ARG A 243 -2.07 -22.09 40.02
CA ARG A 243 -1.50 -22.87 41.15
C ARG A 243 0.00 -23.13 41.00
N LYS A 244 0.49 -23.39 39.79
CA LYS A 244 1.94 -23.57 39.53
C LYS A 244 2.71 -22.26 39.70
N MET A 245 2.10 -21.12 39.36
CA MET A 245 2.66 -19.79 39.64
C MET A 245 2.70 -19.50 41.14
N ALA A 246 1.60 -19.78 41.86
CA ALA A 246 1.47 -19.45 43.27
C ALA A 246 2.41 -20.26 44.18
N GLY A 247 2.52 -21.57 43.96
CA GLY A 247 3.45 -22.42 44.69
C GLY A 247 4.90 -21.98 44.52
N TYR A 248 5.28 -21.55 43.30
CA TYR A 248 6.61 -21.00 43.03
C TYR A 248 6.84 -19.70 43.84
N LEU A 249 5.93 -18.71 43.78
CA LEU A 249 6.08 -17.45 44.51
C LEU A 249 6.16 -17.65 46.03
N ALA A 250 5.28 -18.46 46.63
CA ALA A 250 5.28 -18.69 48.08
C ALA A 250 6.55 -19.42 48.57
N SER A 251 7.14 -20.30 47.76
CA SER A 251 8.42 -20.96 48.07
C SER A 251 9.64 -20.04 48.01
N ARG A 252 9.51 -18.86 47.38
CA ARG A 252 10.54 -17.80 47.36
C ARG A 252 10.32 -16.73 48.44
N ALA A 253 9.07 -16.44 48.80
CA ALA A 253 8.71 -15.39 49.77
C ALA A 253 9.13 -15.67 51.22
N SER A 254 9.50 -16.92 51.54
CA SER A 254 9.83 -17.40 52.88
C SER A 254 11.35 -17.40 53.18
N GLY A 255 12.17 -16.71 52.38
CA GLY A 255 13.64 -16.59 52.56
C GLY A 255 14.10 -15.15 52.86
N ALA A 256 14.93 -14.97 53.89
CA ALA A 256 15.47 -13.66 54.30
C ALA A 256 16.82 -13.30 53.63
N ALA A 257 17.14 -11.99 53.55
CA ALA A 257 18.27 -11.43 52.80
C ALA A 257 19.13 -10.40 53.61
N PRO A 258 20.34 -10.00 53.11
CA PRO A 258 21.10 -8.82 53.58
C PRO A 258 21.46 -7.78 52.47
N ALA A 259 21.78 -6.52 52.83
CA ALA A 259 22.02 -5.35 51.92
C ALA A 259 23.17 -4.40 52.44
N ALA A 260 23.59 -3.24 51.88
CA ALA A 260 23.13 -2.33 50.79
C ALA A 260 24.35 -1.71 49.99
N VAL A 261 24.58 -0.42 49.62
CA VAL A 261 24.07 0.95 49.95
C VAL A 261 24.50 2.04 48.90
N SER A 262 23.80 3.20 48.86
CA SER A 262 24.32 4.60 48.68
C SER A 262 24.64 5.30 47.31
N ALA A 263 23.77 6.27 46.94
CA ALA A 263 23.98 7.69 46.48
C ALA A 263 24.64 8.13 45.13
N ALA A 264 24.13 9.25 44.54
CA ALA A 264 24.63 9.97 43.33
C ALA A 264 24.14 11.48 43.22
N PRO A 265 24.67 12.33 42.30
CA PRO A 265 24.51 13.82 42.27
C PRO A 265 23.62 14.38 41.09
N PRO A 266 23.52 15.72 40.78
CA PRO A 266 22.38 16.35 40.06
C PRO A 266 22.47 16.49 38.52
N SER A 267 21.35 16.91 37.88
CA SER A 267 21.14 16.96 36.41
C SER A 267 20.43 18.25 35.89
N LEU A 268 20.21 18.36 34.57
CA LEU A 268 19.55 19.50 33.91
C LEU A 268 18.03 19.64 34.18
N ASP A 269 17.50 20.83 33.89
CA ASP A 269 16.06 21.13 33.93
C ASP A 269 15.26 20.41 32.82
N ALA A 270 14.41 19.48 33.25
CA ALA A 270 13.50 18.74 32.37
C ALA A 270 12.38 19.61 31.78
N GLU A 271 11.92 20.68 32.45
CA GLU A 271 10.77 21.47 31.97
C GLU A 271 11.10 22.28 30.71
N ALA A 272 12.37 22.66 30.54
CA ALA A 272 12.87 23.25 29.30
C ALA A 272 12.84 22.24 28.12
N VAL A 273 13.35 21.03 28.35
CA VAL A 273 13.39 19.94 27.35
C VAL A 273 11.98 19.50 26.95
N THR A 274 11.05 19.43 27.91
CA THR A 274 9.63 19.11 27.65
C THR A 274 9.01 20.07 26.65
N LYS A 275 9.09 21.39 26.86
CA LYS A 275 8.44 22.35 25.94
C LYS A 275 9.10 22.37 24.56
N LEU A 276 10.38 22.04 24.46
CA LEU A 276 11.08 21.91 23.19
C LEU A 276 10.53 20.74 22.35
N LEU A 277 10.37 19.56 22.96
CA LEU A 277 9.80 18.38 22.30
C LEU A 277 8.31 18.55 21.97
N VAL A 278 7.51 19.08 22.91
CA VAL A 278 6.07 19.31 22.67
C VAL A 278 5.85 20.28 21.51
N ASN A 279 6.54 21.43 21.49
CA ASN A 279 6.41 22.38 20.38
C ASN A 279 6.85 21.76 19.04
N ALA A 280 7.94 20.98 19.04
CA ALA A 280 8.44 20.30 17.85
C ALA A 280 7.50 19.21 17.31
N LEU A 281 6.66 18.60 18.16
CA LEU A 281 5.57 17.73 17.74
C LEU A 281 4.38 18.55 17.18
N VAL A 282 3.88 19.55 17.92
CA VAL A 282 2.73 20.38 17.49
C VAL A 282 2.94 20.96 16.09
N GLU A 283 4.13 21.50 15.79
CA GLU A 283 4.44 22.09 14.48
C GLU A 283 4.60 21.06 13.34
N ARG A 284 4.74 19.77 13.66
CA ARG A 284 4.91 18.68 12.69
C ARG A 284 3.68 17.80 12.52
N THR A 285 2.86 17.64 13.55
CA THR A 285 1.67 16.76 13.57
C THR A 285 0.34 17.52 13.51
N GLY A 286 0.33 18.80 13.90
CA GLY A 286 -0.89 19.62 13.99
C GLY A 286 -1.78 19.33 15.20
N TYR A 287 -1.36 18.49 16.15
CA TYR A 287 -2.14 18.18 17.35
C TYR A 287 -2.28 19.42 18.26
N PRO A 288 -3.45 19.62 18.91
CA PRO A 288 -3.60 20.59 20.00
C PRO A 288 -2.61 20.31 21.13
N GLN A 289 -1.98 21.36 21.69
CA GLN A 289 -0.93 21.22 22.70
C GLN A 289 -1.43 20.59 24.01
N ASP A 290 -2.72 20.75 24.30
CA ASP A 290 -3.46 20.19 25.42
C ASP A 290 -3.81 18.70 25.26
N MET A 291 -3.67 18.12 24.06
CA MET A 291 -3.79 16.67 23.83
C MET A 291 -2.45 15.93 23.87
N LEU A 292 -1.32 16.63 23.94
CA LEU A 292 0.02 16.03 24.01
C LEU A 292 0.50 15.86 25.45
N GLU A 293 -0.23 15.04 26.23
CA GLU A 293 0.16 14.72 27.60
C GLU A 293 1.47 13.92 27.66
N LEU A 294 2.20 14.04 28.78
CA LEU A 294 3.59 13.58 28.85
C LEU A 294 3.75 12.05 28.97
N ASP A 295 2.72 11.35 29.44
CA ASP A 295 2.77 9.91 29.73
C ASP A 295 1.97 9.04 28.77
N LEU A 296 1.19 9.65 27.86
CA LEU A 296 0.54 8.93 26.78
C LEU A 296 1.58 8.38 25.80
N ASP A 297 1.31 7.19 25.28
CA ASP A 297 2.08 6.61 24.18
C ASP A 297 1.80 7.41 22.90
N LEU A 298 2.87 7.99 22.35
CA LEU A 298 2.76 8.84 21.17
C LEU A 298 2.23 8.06 19.96
N GLU A 299 2.50 6.76 19.85
CA GLU A 299 2.05 5.92 18.74
C GLU A 299 0.75 5.17 19.08
N ALA A 300 0.66 4.54 20.25
CA ALA A 300 -0.45 3.64 20.60
C ALA A 300 -1.71 4.37 21.13
N ASP A 301 -1.54 5.44 21.92
CA ASP A 301 -2.67 6.20 22.48
C ASP A 301 -3.04 7.39 21.59
N LEU A 302 -2.02 8.08 21.04
CA LEU A 302 -2.20 9.32 20.29
C LEU A 302 -2.15 9.15 18.77
N GLY A 303 -1.65 8.03 18.23
CA GLY A 303 -1.60 7.77 16.79
C GLY A 303 -0.60 8.64 16.01
N ILE A 304 0.37 9.27 16.68
CA ILE A 304 1.42 10.08 16.07
C ILE A 304 2.48 9.15 15.50
N ASP A 305 2.61 9.15 14.17
CA ASP A 305 3.56 8.32 13.44
C ASP A 305 5.00 8.47 13.95
N THR A 306 5.72 7.34 14.02
CA THR A 306 7.08 7.23 14.53
C THR A 306 8.06 8.18 13.82
N VAL A 307 7.85 8.50 12.53
CA VAL A 307 8.69 9.45 11.79
C VAL A 307 8.58 10.86 12.38
N LYS A 308 7.38 11.36 12.67
CA LYS A 308 7.21 12.67 13.35
C LYS A 308 7.82 12.68 14.75
N GLN A 309 7.77 11.55 15.47
CA GLN A 309 8.44 11.40 16.76
C GLN A 309 9.97 11.47 16.64
N VAL A 310 10.58 10.74 15.68
CA VAL A 310 12.03 10.82 15.39
C VAL A 310 12.43 12.23 14.98
N GLU A 311 11.66 12.90 14.13
CA GLU A 311 11.94 14.27 13.68
C GLU A 311 11.96 15.28 14.82
N ALA A 312 10.96 15.25 15.71
CA ALA A 312 10.89 16.14 16.88
C ALA A 312 12.04 15.86 17.86
N PHE A 313 12.34 14.58 18.10
CA PHE A 313 13.44 14.15 18.97
C PHE A 313 14.81 14.52 18.40
N ALA A 314 15.04 14.36 17.09
CA ALA A 314 16.29 14.73 16.43
C ALA A 314 16.55 16.25 16.46
N LEU A 315 15.49 17.05 16.30
CA LEU A 315 15.56 18.51 16.49
C LEU A 315 15.97 18.85 17.93
N ALA A 316 15.25 18.32 18.93
CA ALA A 316 15.54 18.56 20.34
C ALA A 316 16.97 18.14 20.73
N ARG A 317 17.41 16.94 20.33
CA ARG A 317 18.77 16.42 20.56
C ARG A 317 19.84 17.35 19.97
N THR A 318 19.61 17.89 18.78
CA THR A 318 20.55 18.79 18.10
C THR A 318 20.61 20.17 18.77
N THR A 319 19.46 20.75 19.13
CA THR A 319 19.37 22.03 19.86
C THR A 319 20.01 21.95 21.25
N LEU A 320 19.96 20.79 21.91
CA LEU A 320 20.58 20.55 23.22
C LEU A 320 22.06 20.12 23.14
N GLY A 321 22.65 20.04 21.94
CA GLY A 321 24.06 19.67 21.74
C GLY A 321 24.41 18.21 22.08
N VAL A 322 23.41 17.34 22.23
CA VAL A 322 23.58 15.95 22.68
C VAL A 322 24.13 15.09 21.54
N ALA A 323 25.24 14.38 21.79
CA ALA A 323 25.88 13.49 20.83
C ALA A 323 24.92 12.40 20.31
N LYS A 324 25.21 11.82 19.14
CA LYS A 324 24.41 10.72 18.61
C LYS A 324 24.82 9.42 19.32
N ASP A 325 23.94 8.92 20.19
CA ASP A 325 24.00 7.56 20.73
C ASP A 325 23.57 6.57 19.64
N GLU A 326 24.39 5.55 19.38
CA GLU A 326 24.10 4.53 18.36
C GLU A 326 23.35 3.31 18.93
N GLY A 327 23.20 3.22 20.26
CA GLY A 327 22.35 2.23 20.94
C GLY A 327 20.92 2.70 21.17
N PHE A 328 20.58 3.96 20.89
CA PHE A 328 19.27 4.54 21.15
C PHE A 328 18.17 3.98 20.24
N ARG A 329 17.03 3.59 20.85
CA ARG A 329 15.84 3.05 20.16
C ARG A 329 14.61 3.83 20.62
N LEU A 330 13.87 4.42 19.67
CA LEU A 330 12.81 5.37 20.01
C LEU A 330 11.66 4.74 20.80
N ARG A 331 11.27 3.50 20.45
CA ARG A 331 10.18 2.75 21.10
C ARG A 331 10.37 2.58 22.62
N ASP A 332 11.62 2.45 23.07
CA ASP A 332 11.96 2.28 24.48
C ASP A 332 11.74 3.60 25.25
N TYR A 333 11.48 4.70 24.52
CA TYR A 333 11.16 6.04 24.97
C TYR A 333 9.88 6.61 24.29
N ASN A 334 8.91 5.75 23.99
CA ASN A 334 7.60 6.01 23.35
C ASN A 334 6.67 7.08 23.98
N THR A 335 7.05 7.73 25.09
CA THR A 335 6.29 8.84 25.69
C THR A 335 7.16 10.07 25.84
N LEU A 336 6.54 11.25 25.79
CA LEU A 336 7.26 12.53 25.96
C LEU A 336 8.08 12.58 27.26
N ARG A 337 7.56 12.07 28.39
CA ARG A 337 8.29 12.00 29.65
C ARG A 337 9.54 11.12 29.54
N LYS A 338 9.47 9.99 28.82
CA LYS A 338 10.63 9.11 28.58
C LYS A 338 11.67 9.78 27.68
N MET A 339 11.24 10.42 26.58
CA MET A 339 12.13 11.20 25.70
C MET A 339 12.87 12.31 26.45
N VAL A 340 12.14 13.08 27.26
CA VAL A 340 12.69 14.16 28.12
C VAL A 340 13.71 13.58 29.09
N ALA A 341 13.36 12.53 29.83
CA ALA A 341 14.25 11.91 30.81
C ALA A 341 15.55 11.39 30.17
N TYR A 342 15.48 10.87 28.94
CA TYR A 342 16.67 10.45 28.21
C TYR A 342 17.55 11.63 27.78
N LEU A 343 16.98 12.70 27.19
CA LEU A 343 17.77 13.86 26.74
C LEU A 343 18.40 14.60 27.92
N VAL A 344 17.69 14.74 29.05
CA VAL A 344 18.22 15.29 30.31
C VAL A 344 19.35 14.43 30.88
N LYS A 345 19.31 13.11 30.69
CA LYS A 345 20.34 12.17 31.16
C LYS A 345 21.60 12.16 30.29
N GLN A 346 21.47 12.36 28.98
CA GLN A 346 22.63 12.37 28.04
C GLN A 346 23.32 13.73 27.93
N ALA A 347 22.66 14.83 28.34
CA ALA A 347 23.25 16.17 28.38
C ALA A 347 24.19 16.33 29.58
N VAL A 348 25.44 15.86 29.45
CA VAL A 348 26.48 16.04 30.49
C VAL A 348 27.11 17.44 30.37
N PRO A 349 27.20 18.24 31.45
CA PRO A 349 27.89 19.53 31.41
C PRO A 349 29.41 19.35 31.22
N ALA A 350 30.01 20.17 30.37
CA ALA A 350 31.43 20.09 30.07
C ALA A 350 32.30 20.47 31.29
N ALA A 351 33.06 19.50 31.81
CA ALA A 351 34.14 19.73 32.76
C ALA A 351 35.46 20.03 32.03
N PRO A 352 36.34 20.90 32.56
CA PRO A 352 37.53 21.36 31.84
C PRO A 352 38.62 20.27 31.77
N VAL A 353 39.19 20.08 30.58
CA VAL A 353 40.35 19.20 30.34
C VAL A 353 41.64 20.03 30.43
N PRO A 354 42.56 19.73 31.37
CA PRO A 354 43.90 20.31 31.40
C PRO A 354 44.76 19.86 30.21
N ALA A 355 45.82 20.60 29.91
CA ALA A 355 46.59 20.37 28.68
C ALA A 355 47.43 19.07 28.67
N ALA A 356 47.36 18.38 27.54
CA ALA A 356 48.38 17.53 26.91
C ALA A 356 48.95 16.29 27.65
N ALA A 357 48.62 15.10 27.12
CA ALA A 357 49.56 14.01 26.80
C ALA A 357 48.92 13.07 25.76
N ALA A 358 49.70 12.22 25.10
CA ALA A 358 49.22 11.37 23.99
C ALA A 358 49.51 9.88 24.21
N THR A 359 48.64 9.00 23.68
CA THR A 359 48.99 7.77 22.91
C THR A 359 47.74 7.11 22.31
N ALA A 360 47.93 6.25 21.30
CA ALA A 360 46.91 5.41 20.64
C ALA A 360 46.91 3.96 21.24
N PRO A 361 46.08 2.96 20.83
CA PRO A 361 45.66 2.63 19.45
C PRO A 361 44.15 2.31 19.25
N VAL A 362 43.77 1.95 18.01
CA VAL A 362 42.41 1.58 17.58
C VAL A 362 42.42 0.16 16.96
N PRO A 363 41.47 -0.74 17.29
CA PRO A 363 41.26 -2.01 16.58
C PRO A 363 40.24 -1.89 15.43
N SER A 364 40.44 -2.64 14.34
CA SER A 364 39.51 -2.69 13.19
C SER A 364 38.45 -3.78 13.33
N ALA A 365 37.25 -3.54 12.79
CA ALA A 365 36.11 -4.46 12.89
C ALA A 365 35.91 -5.30 11.61
N ALA A 366 35.74 -6.61 11.78
CA ALA A 366 35.35 -7.54 10.69
C ALA A 366 33.86 -7.42 10.33
N VAL A 367 33.45 -8.06 9.23
CA VAL A 367 32.03 -8.19 8.83
C VAL A 367 31.40 -9.41 9.51
N ASP A 368 30.15 -9.27 9.96
CA ASP A 368 29.38 -10.28 10.69
C ASP A 368 27.94 -10.37 10.14
N VAL A 369 27.16 -11.34 10.63
CA VAL A 369 25.76 -11.56 10.20
C VAL A 369 24.85 -10.39 10.59
N GLU A 370 25.12 -9.68 11.70
CA GLU A 370 24.28 -8.56 12.14
C GLU A 370 24.41 -7.34 11.23
N LYS A 371 25.60 -7.06 10.68
CA LYS A 371 25.79 -6.02 9.66
C LYS A 371 25.02 -6.33 8.38
N ILE A 372 24.97 -7.60 7.97
CA ILE A 372 24.21 -8.04 6.81
C ILE A 372 22.70 -7.98 7.08
N LEU A 373 22.25 -8.42 8.26
CA LEU A 373 20.87 -8.24 8.73
C LEU A 373 20.43 -6.78 8.72
N THR A 374 21.26 -5.89 9.27
CA THR A 374 20.98 -4.45 9.36
C THR A 374 20.90 -3.84 7.97
N PHE A 375 21.81 -4.19 7.06
CA PHE A 375 21.77 -3.74 5.68
C PHE A 375 20.52 -4.24 4.94
N LEU A 376 20.18 -5.53 5.08
CA LEU A 376 18.97 -6.10 4.49
C LEU A 376 17.71 -5.41 5.03
N ALA A 377 17.56 -5.27 6.35
CA ALA A 377 16.43 -4.57 6.95
C ALA A 377 16.30 -3.13 6.44
N SER A 378 17.43 -2.44 6.24
CA SER A 378 17.48 -1.10 5.66
C SER A 378 17.04 -1.09 4.18
N ALA A 379 17.55 -2.01 3.36
CA ALA A 379 17.20 -2.13 1.95
C ALA A 379 15.73 -2.56 1.74
N PHE A 380 15.18 -3.38 2.64
CA PHE A 380 13.76 -3.72 2.67
C PHE A 380 12.90 -2.53 3.12
N GLN A 381 13.32 -1.74 4.12
CA GLN A 381 12.64 -0.52 4.54
C GLN A 381 12.63 0.54 3.43
N GLU A 382 13.73 0.69 2.69
CA GLU A 382 13.85 1.59 1.55
C GLU A 382 12.88 1.20 0.42
N LYS A 383 12.70 -0.10 0.16
CA LYS A 383 11.85 -0.62 -0.93
C LYS A 383 10.36 -0.73 -0.58
N THR A 384 10.03 -1.33 0.58
CA THR A 384 8.63 -1.53 1.01
C THR A 384 8.03 -0.29 1.67
N GLY A 385 8.86 0.52 2.33
CA GLY A 385 8.40 1.55 3.25
C GLY A 385 7.90 1.05 4.60
N TYR A 386 7.99 -0.25 4.90
CA TYR A 386 7.74 -0.77 6.24
C TYR A 386 8.87 -0.35 7.18
N ASN A 387 8.53 -0.03 8.43
CA ASN A 387 9.54 0.22 9.46
C ASN A 387 10.36 -1.05 9.74
N ILE A 388 11.65 -0.88 10.10
CA ILE A 388 12.55 -2.00 10.44
C ILE A 388 11.99 -2.91 11.54
N GLU A 389 11.12 -2.39 12.42
CA GLU A 389 10.48 -3.19 13.48
C GLU A 389 9.33 -4.09 12.97
N VAL A 390 8.70 -3.73 11.84
CA VAL A 390 7.76 -4.61 11.10
C VAL A 390 8.55 -5.63 10.27
N LEU A 391 9.69 -5.20 9.70
CA LEU A 391 10.67 -6.05 9.01
C LEU A 391 11.53 -6.88 9.99
N GLY A 392 10.91 -7.40 11.06
CA GLY A 392 11.57 -8.25 12.04
C GLY A 392 12.23 -9.46 11.36
N PRO A 393 13.45 -9.85 11.76
CA PRO A 393 14.32 -10.69 10.93
C PRO A 393 13.87 -12.14 10.73
N ASP A 394 12.82 -12.57 11.44
CA ASP A 394 12.30 -13.93 11.44
C ASP A 394 10.84 -14.03 10.93
N PHE A 395 10.18 -12.92 10.57
CA PHE A 395 8.88 -12.94 9.89
C PHE A 395 9.00 -13.45 8.46
N ASP A 396 7.95 -14.13 7.98
CA ASP A 396 7.82 -14.47 6.57
C ASP A 396 7.50 -13.20 5.77
N LEU A 397 8.44 -12.83 4.89
CA LEU A 397 8.36 -11.62 4.09
C LEU A 397 7.10 -11.64 3.18
N GLU A 398 6.66 -12.79 2.68
CA GLU A 398 5.54 -12.91 1.73
C GLU A 398 4.21 -13.23 2.44
N VAL A 399 4.22 -14.04 3.50
CA VAL A 399 3.01 -14.52 4.20
C VAL A 399 2.57 -13.62 5.34
N ASP A 400 3.50 -13.20 6.21
CA ASP A 400 3.17 -12.36 7.37
C ASP A 400 3.13 -10.88 6.97
N LEU A 401 4.06 -10.46 6.10
CA LEU A 401 4.25 -9.06 5.74
C LEU A 401 3.71 -8.69 4.35
N GLY A 402 3.37 -9.65 3.49
CA GLY A 402 2.82 -9.37 2.15
C GLY A 402 3.80 -8.73 1.16
N ILE A 403 5.10 -8.76 1.45
CA ILE A 403 6.18 -8.21 0.61
C ILE A 403 6.36 -9.09 -0.60
N ASP A 404 6.21 -8.50 -1.77
CA ASP A 404 6.39 -9.18 -3.03
C ASP A 404 7.85 -9.65 -3.21
N THR A 405 8.01 -10.89 -3.66
CA THR A 405 9.25 -11.52 -4.12
C THR A 405 10.17 -10.61 -4.97
N ILE A 406 9.72 -9.68 -5.83
CA ILE A 406 10.61 -8.72 -6.54
C ILE A 406 11.25 -7.80 -5.53
N THR A 407 10.47 -7.17 -4.65
CA THR A 407 10.99 -6.34 -3.57
C THR A 407 11.98 -7.13 -2.70
N GLN A 408 11.70 -8.42 -2.43
CA GLN A 408 12.64 -9.30 -1.75
C GLN A 408 13.96 -9.51 -2.55
N ILE A 409 13.86 -9.74 -3.86
CA ILE A 409 15.00 -9.92 -4.78
C ILE A 409 15.82 -8.63 -4.92
N GLU A 410 15.18 -7.46 -5.01
CA GLU A 410 15.84 -6.16 -5.15
C GLU A 410 16.62 -5.79 -3.88
N ALA A 411 15.99 -5.89 -2.70
CA ALA A 411 16.66 -5.64 -1.43
C ALA A 411 17.81 -6.63 -1.16
N PHE A 412 17.62 -7.90 -1.52
CA PHE A 412 18.68 -8.90 -1.46
C PHE A 412 19.83 -8.64 -2.45
N ALA A 413 19.52 -8.19 -3.68
CA ALA A 413 20.54 -7.86 -4.68
C ALA A 413 21.40 -6.65 -4.27
N LEU A 414 20.80 -5.64 -3.61
CA LEU A 414 21.52 -4.52 -3.00
C LEU A 414 22.50 -5.01 -1.93
N ALA A 415 22.05 -5.87 -1.01
CA ALA A 415 22.92 -6.46 0.02
C ALA A 415 24.04 -7.31 -0.60
N ARG A 416 23.71 -8.15 -1.58
CA ARG A 416 24.68 -8.98 -2.31
C ARG A 416 25.78 -8.14 -2.97
N ALA A 417 25.42 -7.00 -3.57
CA ALA A 417 26.37 -6.05 -4.14
C ALA A 417 27.21 -5.33 -3.06
N ALA A 418 26.58 -4.85 -1.99
CA ALA A 418 27.25 -4.11 -0.91
C ALA A 418 28.31 -4.94 -0.15
N PHE A 419 28.11 -6.25 -0.03
CA PHE A 419 29.08 -7.18 0.57
C PHE A 419 29.99 -7.89 -0.44
N GLY A 420 29.91 -7.54 -1.74
CA GLY A 420 30.80 -8.10 -2.77
C GLY A 420 30.55 -9.58 -3.10
N VAL A 421 29.38 -10.11 -2.76
CA VAL A 421 29.04 -11.53 -2.94
C VAL A 421 28.76 -11.81 -4.42
N PRO A 422 29.39 -12.82 -5.05
CA PRO A 422 29.14 -13.15 -6.46
C PRO A 422 27.69 -13.57 -6.70
N LYS A 423 27.24 -13.58 -7.96
CA LYS A 423 25.89 -14.06 -8.28
C LYS A 423 25.87 -15.58 -8.30
N ASP A 424 25.14 -16.17 -7.37
CA ASP A 424 24.78 -17.60 -7.40
C ASP A 424 23.51 -17.81 -8.21
N GLU A 425 23.52 -18.78 -9.12
CA GLU A 425 22.36 -19.19 -9.91
C GLU A 425 21.57 -20.35 -9.25
N GLY A 426 22.01 -20.79 -8.06
CA GLY A 426 21.29 -21.70 -7.15
C GLY A 426 20.48 -21.00 -6.07
N PHE A 427 20.85 -19.78 -5.64
CA PHE A 427 20.08 -19.01 -4.65
C PHE A 427 18.63 -18.80 -5.09
N ARG A 428 17.69 -18.84 -4.12
CA ARG A 428 16.27 -18.55 -4.32
C ARG A 428 15.62 -17.97 -3.08
N VAL A 429 15.04 -16.78 -3.23
CA VAL A 429 14.54 -15.99 -2.10
C VAL A 429 13.47 -16.69 -1.25
N ARG A 430 12.69 -17.63 -1.81
CA ARG A 430 11.70 -18.43 -1.06
C ARG A 430 12.27 -19.40 -0.03
N GLU A 431 13.40 -20.03 -0.30
CA GLU A 431 14.06 -20.87 0.71
C GLU A 431 14.59 -20.02 1.87
N TYR A 432 14.81 -18.73 1.60
CA TYR A 432 15.32 -17.72 2.51
C TYR A 432 14.27 -16.62 2.79
N ASN A 433 13.00 -17.00 2.94
CA ASN A 433 11.82 -16.14 3.17
C ASN A 433 11.83 -15.20 4.41
N THR A 434 12.95 -15.05 5.12
CA THR A 434 13.11 -14.12 6.26
C THR A 434 14.48 -13.42 6.18
N LEU A 435 14.61 -12.20 6.72
CA LEU A 435 15.88 -11.47 6.64
C LEU A 435 17.06 -12.22 7.27
N ARG A 436 16.83 -12.99 8.36
CA ARG A 436 17.87 -13.81 9.01
C ARG A 436 18.38 -14.90 8.07
N LYS A 437 17.49 -15.53 7.31
CA LYS A 437 17.87 -16.52 6.30
C LYS A 437 18.68 -15.87 5.17
N LEU A 438 18.23 -14.73 4.65
CA LEU A 438 18.96 -13.96 3.64
C LEU A 438 20.36 -13.53 4.11
N ALA A 439 20.48 -13.05 5.35
CA ALA A 439 21.74 -12.61 5.94
C ALA A 439 22.70 -13.78 6.18
N ALA A 440 22.19 -14.89 6.71
CA ALA A 440 22.98 -16.10 6.91
C ALA A 440 23.50 -16.66 5.57
N TYR A 441 22.68 -16.64 4.50
CA TYR A 441 23.12 -17.04 3.18
C TYR A 441 24.27 -16.17 2.66
N LEU A 442 24.13 -14.84 2.68
CA LEU A 442 25.17 -13.92 2.20
C LEU A 442 26.48 -14.08 3.00
N PHE A 443 26.38 -14.36 4.30
CA PHE A 443 27.54 -14.62 5.15
C PHE A 443 28.34 -15.86 4.73
N THR A 444 27.71 -16.89 4.13
CA THR A 444 28.43 -18.11 3.69
C THR A 444 29.45 -17.86 2.56
N TRP A 445 29.34 -16.74 1.86
CA TRP A 445 30.26 -16.35 0.78
C TRP A 445 31.44 -15.48 1.23
N LEU A 446 31.44 -14.99 2.48
CA LEU A 446 32.48 -14.11 3.01
C LEU A 446 33.58 -14.94 3.69
N GLN A 447 34.83 -14.80 3.21
CA GLN A 447 35.97 -15.45 3.85
C GLN A 447 36.24 -14.80 5.23
N PRO A 448 36.59 -15.58 6.27
CA PRO A 448 36.84 -15.04 7.60
C PRO A 448 37.92 -13.94 7.58
N GLY A 449 37.53 -12.71 7.94
CA GLY A 449 38.40 -11.53 7.92
C GLY A 449 38.34 -10.67 6.66
N SER A 450 37.45 -10.95 5.68
CA SER A 450 37.24 -10.06 4.52
C SER A 450 36.70 -8.68 4.95
N THR A 451 37.47 -7.62 4.67
CA THR A 451 37.08 -6.23 4.92
C THR A 451 36.50 -5.59 3.65
N VAL A 452 35.18 -5.70 3.46
CA VAL A 452 34.45 -4.97 2.41
C VAL A 452 33.83 -3.72 3.02
N THR A 453 34.11 -2.56 2.44
CA THR A 453 33.52 -1.27 2.83
C THR A 453 32.46 -0.88 1.79
N PRO A 454 31.17 -0.75 2.15
CA PRO A 454 30.13 -0.39 1.19
C PRO A 454 30.30 1.06 0.72
N ALA A 455 30.23 1.27 -0.59
CA ALA A 455 30.28 2.60 -1.19
C ALA A 455 28.94 3.34 -0.98
N LYS A 456 29.00 4.66 -0.81
CA LYS A 456 27.83 5.52 -0.54
C LYS A 456 27.42 6.29 -1.81
N PRO A 457 26.12 6.40 -2.15
CA PRO A 457 25.67 7.23 -3.26
C PRO A 457 25.93 8.73 -3.02
N GLU A 458 26.27 9.46 -4.08
CA GLU A 458 26.38 10.93 -4.07
C GLU A 458 25.05 11.61 -4.43
N PRO A 459 24.75 12.79 -3.85
CA PRO A 459 23.59 13.59 -4.24
C PRO A 459 23.85 14.35 -5.56
N LEU A 460 22.91 14.27 -6.50
CA LEU A 460 23.00 14.96 -7.78
C LEU A 460 22.84 16.49 -7.63
N ALA A 461 23.77 17.24 -8.21
CA ALA A 461 23.72 18.70 -8.26
C ALA A 461 22.72 19.21 -9.31
N GLN A 462 21.98 20.27 -8.98
CA GLN A 462 21.09 20.96 -9.92
C GLN A 462 21.92 21.85 -10.87
N SER A 463 21.74 21.68 -12.18
CA SER A 463 22.37 22.54 -13.20
C SER A 463 21.47 23.71 -13.60
N PRO A 464 22.02 24.93 -13.82
CA PRO A 464 21.26 26.09 -14.27
C PRO A 464 20.85 25.99 -15.76
N LEU A 465 19.77 26.68 -16.12
CA LEU A 465 19.25 26.72 -17.50
C LEU A 465 20.16 27.51 -18.46
N PRO A 466 20.23 27.14 -19.75
CA PRO A 466 20.96 27.92 -20.77
C PRO A 466 20.32 29.28 -21.05
N GLN A 467 21.15 30.32 -21.16
CA GLN A 467 20.71 31.65 -21.59
C GLN A 467 20.41 31.67 -23.10
N GLY A 468 19.27 32.22 -23.52
CA GLY A 468 18.98 32.51 -24.94
C GLY A 468 17.55 32.21 -25.41
N ALA A 469 16.75 31.47 -24.64
CA ALA A 469 15.33 31.33 -24.91
C ALA A 469 14.53 32.50 -24.29
N LEU A 470 13.50 32.99 -24.99
CA LEU A 470 12.53 33.93 -24.43
C LEU A 470 11.65 33.20 -23.41
N ASP A 471 11.61 33.71 -22.19
CA ASP A 471 10.80 33.15 -21.11
C ASP A 471 9.29 33.43 -21.35
N LEU A 472 8.44 32.49 -20.95
CA LEU A 472 7.00 32.72 -20.82
C LEU A 472 6.72 33.88 -19.85
N GLU A 473 7.58 34.09 -18.84
CA GLU A 473 7.47 35.23 -17.93
C GLU A 473 7.91 36.56 -18.57
N ASP A 474 8.82 36.55 -19.55
CA ASP A 474 9.11 37.73 -20.38
C ASP A 474 7.91 38.05 -21.29
N VAL A 475 7.30 37.04 -21.89
CA VAL A 475 6.08 37.21 -22.71
C VAL A 475 4.92 37.74 -21.86
N ARG A 476 4.72 37.23 -20.64
CA ARG A 476 3.73 37.74 -19.68
C ARG A 476 4.00 39.20 -19.30
N ARG A 477 5.25 39.55 -18.97
CA ARG A 477 5.65 40.93 -18.64
C ARG A 477 5.47 41.87 -19.83
N PHE A 478 5.73 41.42 -21.06
CA PHE A 478 5.49 42.19 -22.28
C PHE A 478 3.99 42.39 -22.56
N VAL A 479 3.16 41.34 -22.43
CA VAL A 479 1.71 41.44 -22.58
C VAL A 479 1.12 42.41 -21.55
N ALA A 480 1.43 42.22 -20.26
CA ALA A 480 0.97 43.11 -19.19
C ALA A 480 1.43 44.56 -19.37
N HIS A 481 2.63 44.78 -19.91
CA HIS A 481 3.11 46.12 -20.27
C HIS A 481 2.30 46.74 -21.42
N CYS A 482 2.01 45.98 -22.48
CA CYS A 482 1.20 46.47 -23.60
C CYS A 482 -0.26 46.72 -23.20
N GLU A 483 -0.83 45.88 -22.33
CA GLU A 483 -2.17 46.09 -21.76
C GLU A 483 -2.22 47.34 -20.87
N ALA A 484 -1.23 47.54 -20.00
CA ALA A 484 -1.14 48.72 -19.12
C ALA A 484 -0.84 50.04 -19.85
N THR A 485 -0.24 49.98 -21.05
CA THR A 485 0.07 51.15 -21.89
C THR A 485 -0.93 51.39 -23.02
N GLY A 486 -1.80 50.41 -23.30
CA GLY A 486 -2.74 50.47 -24.42
C GLY A 486 -2.14 50.15 -25.79
N ASP A 487 -0.94 49.56 -25.86
CA ASP A 487 -0.32 49.14 -27.13
C ASP A 487 -0.97 47.86 -27.70
N ALA A 488 -2.18 48.06 -28.22
CA ALA A 488 -2.92 47.06 -28.96
C ALA A 488 -2.28 46.69 -30.30
N GLU A 489 -1.28 47.42 -30.82
CA GLU A 489 -0.59 47.03 -32.06
C GLU A 489 0.51 46.00 -31.78
N SER A 490 1.34 46.20 -30.76
CA SER A 490 2.32 45.20 -30.32
C SER A 490 1.65 43.89 -29.87
N LEU A 491 0.51 43.95 -29.18
CA LEU A 491 -0.28 42.76 -28.84
C LEU A 491 -0.77 42.02 -30.11
N ARG A 492 -1.26 42.74 -31.13
CA ARG A 492 -1.68 42.13 -32.40
C ARG A 492 -0.49 41.53 -33.16
N ARG A 493 0.66 42.22 -33.21
CA ARG A 493 1.90 41.70 -33.83
C ARG A 493 2.40 40.44 -33.12
N LEU A 494 2.35 40.40 -31.78
CA LEU A 494 2.68 39.22 -30.98
C LEU A 494 1.70 38.07 -31.24
N ALA A 495 0.40 38.34 -31.23
CA ALA A 495 -0.63 37.35 -31.54
C ALA A 495 -0.44 36.75 -32.94
N THR A 496 -0.22 37.58 -33.97
CA THR A 496 0.08 37.12 -35.34
C THR A 496 1.38 36.31 -35.41
N HIS A 497 2.43 36.68 -34.65
CA HIS A 497 3.69 35.93 -34.61
C HIS A 497 3.53 34.56 -33.93
N LEU A 498 2.76 34.48 -32.83
CA LEU A 498 2.45 33.22 -32.14
C LEU A 498 1.56 32.33 -33.01
N GLN A 499 0.51 32.89 -33.61
CA GLN A 499 -0.41 32.20 -34.51
C GLN A 499 0.34 31.65 -35.74
N GLY A 500 1.18 32.45 -36.40
CA GLY A 500 2.03 32.00 -37.50
C GLY A 500 3.11 30.97 -37.12
N ARG A 501 3.35 30.72 -35.82
CA ARG A 501 4.16 29.61 -35.32
C ARG A 501 3.34 28.40 -34.86
N LEU A 502 2.03 28.56 -34.62
CA LEU A 502 1.08 27.48 -34.32
C LEU A 502 0.48 26.87 -35.59
N GLU A 503 0.21 27.67 -36.62
CA GLU A 503 -0.40 27.26 -37.89
C GLU A 503 0.56 26.55 -38.87
N ALA A 504 1.73 26.10 -38.40
CA ALA A 504 2.68 25.29 -39.17
C ALA A 504 2.30 23.79 -39.06
N PRO A 505 1.82 23.14 -40.14
CA PRO A 505 1.38 21.74 -40.08
C PRO A 505 2.53 20.78 -39.75
N GLY A 506 2.19 19.61 -39.19
CA GLY A 506 3.17 18.55 -38.88
C GLY A 506 4.03 18.80 -37.64
N LYS A 507 3.61 19.70 -36.73
CA LYS A 507 4.26 19.85 -35.42
C LYS A 507 3.72 18.83 -34.41
N PRO A 508 4.60 18.21 -33.60
CA PRO A 508 4.21 17.45 -32.43
C PRO A 508 3.43 18.28 -31.42
N LEU A 509 2.45 17.67 -30.76
CA LEU A 509 1.82 18.19 -29.55
C LEU A 509 2.81 18.04 -28.39
N THR A 510 3.45 19.15 -28.01
CA THR A 510 4.30 19.19 -26.82
C THR A 510 3.44 19.06 -25.56
N PRO A 511 3.67 18.06 -24.69
CA PRO A 511 2.95 17.97 -23.41
C PRO A 511 3.30 19.17 -22.51
N PRO A 512 2.39 19.59 -21.61
CA PRO A 512 2.71 20.54 -20.55
C PRO A 512 4.00 20.18 -19.81
N ALA A 513 4.94 21.13 -19.66
CA ALA A 513 6.31 20.88 -19.18
C ALA A 513 6.46 20.32 -17.74
N ARG A 514 5.34 20.07 -17.03
CA ARG A 514 5.27 19.38 -15.74
C ARG A 514 5.06 17.86 -15.87
N PHE A 515 4.63 17.40 -17.05
CA PHE A 515 4.36 15.99 -17.35
C PHE A 515 5.68 15.32 -17.73
N ALA A 516 6.06 14.29 -16.98
CA ALA A 516 7.33 13.58 -17.17
C ALA A 516 7.19 12.36 -18.09
N ALA A 517 5.98 11.83 -18.26
CA ALA A 517 5.75 10.71 -19.15
C ALA A 517 5.77 11.16 -20.63
N LYS A 518 6.11 10.20 -21.49
CA LYS A 518 6.15 10.30 -22.94
C LYS A 518 5.31 9.18 -23.56
N ARG A 519 5.03 9.31 -24.85
CA ARG A 519 4.33 8.32 -25.67
C ARG A 519 5.32 7.47 -26.48
N TYR A 520 5.20 6.16 -26.34
CA TYR A 520 5.95 5.17 -27.11
C TYR A 520 4.99 4.26 -27.90
N GLU A 521 5.36 3.90 -29.12
CA GLU A 521 4.66 2.87 -29.89
C GLU A 521 5.41 1.53 -29.77
N VAL A 522 4.67 0.44 -29.60
CA VAL A 522 5.25 -0.91 -29.57
C VAL A 522 5.40 -1.43 -31.00
N HIS A 523 6.63 -1.79 -31.38
CA HIS A 523 6.93 -2.31 -32.73
C HIS A 523 7.71 -3.63 -32.68
N PRO A 524 7.48 -4.56 -33.64
CA PRO A 524 8.35 -5.70 -33.87
C PRO A 524 9.66 -5.24 -34.53
N VAL A 525 10.78 -5.55 -33.90
CA VAL A 525 12.13 -5.20 -34.31
C VAL A 525 12.94 -6.47 -34.54
N GLU A 526 13.62 -6.56 -35.67
CA GLU A 526 14.46 -7.72 -35.99
C GLU A 526 15.72 -7.72 -35.11
N HIS A 527 15.94 -8.80 -34.36
CA HIS A 527 17.06 -8.92 -33.42
C HIS A 527 17.51 -10.39 -33.31
N PRO A 528 18.64 -10.78 -33.94
CA PRO A 528 19.16 -12.13 -33.89
C PRO A 528 19.70 -12.50 -32.50
N SER A 529 19.76 -13.80 -32.21
CA SER A 529 20.48 -14.38 -31.06
C SER A 529 21.10 -15.70 -31.52
N GLN A 530 22.11 -16.20 -30.81
CA GLN A 530 22.80 -17.45 -31.14
C GLN A 530 22.97 -18.33 -29.89
N PRO A 531 22.85 -19.67 -30.03
CA PRO A 531 23.16 -20.61 -28.95
C PRO A 531 24.54 -20.41 -28.33
N ARG A 532 24.61 -20.31 -27.00
CA ARG A 532 25.88 -20.19 -26.26
C ARG A 532 26.31 -21.54 -25.69
N SER A 533 27.56 -21.94 -25.95
CA SER A 533 28.13 -23.22 -25.49
C SER A 533 28.07 -23.40 -23.98
N GLU A 534 28.19 -22.30 -23.21
CA GLU A 534 28.05 -22.30 -21.75
C GLU A 534 26.62 -22.61 -21.30
N HIS A 535 25.60 -22.09 -21.99
CA HIS A 535 24.20 -22.37 -21.70
C HIS A 535 23.81 -23.80 -22.11
N ILE A 536 24.38 -24.32 -23.21
CA ILE A 536 24.25 -25.72 -23.60
C ILE A 536 24.84 -26.63 -22.49
N ALA A 537 25.98 -26.26 -21.91
CA ALA A 537 26.59 -27.03 -20.82
C ALA A 537 25.72 -27.10 -19.55
N ARG A 538 24.92 -26.05 -19.24
CA ARG A 538 23.99 -26.02 -18.10
C ARG A 538 22.86 -27.06 -18.20
N LEU A 539 22.54 -27.55 -19.40
CA LEU A 539 21.54 -28.60 -19.62
C LEU A 539 21.98 -29.98 -19.10
N ARG A 540 23.30 -30.19 -18.90
CA ARG A 540 23.85 -31.50 -18.52
C ARG A 540 23.32 -31.96 -17.16
N GLY A 541 22.75 -33.16 -17.13
CA GLY A 541 22.18 -33.79 -15.94
C GLY A 541 20.79 -33.25 -15.53
N LYS A 542 20.26 -32.24 -16.21
CA LYS A 542 18.93 -31.68 -15.96
C LYS A 542 17.84 -32.60 -16.50
N THR A 543 16.64 -32.55 -15.91
CA THR A 543 15.46 -33.31 -16.37
C THR A 543 14.40 -32.35 -16.93
N PHE A 544 14.03 -32.51 -18.20
CA PHE A 544 13.04 -31.66 -18.88
C PHE A 544 11.74 -32.42 -19.14
N GLY A 545 10.60 -31.84 -18.77
CA GLY A 545 9.29 -32.26 -19.28
C GLY A 545 8.99 -31.56 -20.59
N ILE A 546 8.54 -32.29 -21.61
CA ILE A 546 8.13 -31.72 -22.90
C ILE A 546 6.78 -32.27 -23.34
N THR A 547 5.83 -31.37 -23.56
CA THR A 547 4.50 -31.70 -24.09
C THR A 547 4.54 -31.75 -25.63
N PRO A 548 3.95 -32.74 -26.30
CA PRO A 548 3.96 -32.80 -27.76
C PRO A 548 3.24 -31.66 -28.48
N ASP A 549 3.86 -31.12 -29.54
CA ASP A 549 3.17 -30.40 -30.62
C ASP A 549 2.60 -31.37 -31.68
N ALA A 550 1.70 -30.86 -32.52
CA ALA A 550 1.07 -31.63 -33.60
C ALA A 550 2.00 -31.92 -34.81
N HIS A 551 3.13 -31.20 -34.95
CA HIS A 551 4.05 -31.32 -36.07
C HIS A 551 5.25 -32.25 -35.78
N GLY A 552 5.44 -32.65 -34.52
CA GLY A 552 6.49 -33.55 -34.07
C GLY A 552 7.82 -32.88 -33.71
N ALA A 553 7.89 -31.55 -33.67
CA ALA A 553 9.10 -30.80 -33.34
C ALA A 553 9.67 -31.20 -31.96
N TYR A 554 8.81 -31.54 -31.01
CA TYR A 554 9.16 -32.04 -29.68
C TYR A 554 10.11 -33.25 -29.71
N LYS A 555 10.04 -34.11 -30.74
CA LYS A 555 10.89 -35.31 -30.83
C LYS A 555 12.35 -34.96 -31.11
N ALA A 556 12.57 -34.06 -32.07
CA ALA A 556 13.90 -33.59 -32.42
C ALA A 556 14.48 -32.68 -31.32
N LEU A 557 13.64 -31.86 -30.68
CA LEU A 557 14.05 -31.06 -29.53
C LEU A 557 14.44 -31.93 -28.32
N ALA A 558 13.70 -33.02 -28.06
CA ALA A 558 14.05 -34.01 -27.04
C ALA A 558 15.42 -34.67 -27.34
N GLN A 559 15.62 -35.19 -28.54
CA GLN A 559 16.90 -35.79 -28.97
C GLN A 559 18.09 -34.81 -28.82
N ARG A 560 17.86 -33.51 -29.05
CA ARG A 560 18.88 -32.47 -28.89
C ARG A 560 19.20 -32.15 -27.43
N LEU A 561 18.20 -32.14 -26.55
CA LEU A 561 18.39 -32.03 -25.11
C LEU A 561 19.15 -33.25 -24.55
N GLU A 562 18.79 -34.46 -24.99
CA GLU A 562 19.49 -35.70 -24.64
C GLU A 562 20.94 -35.68 -25.14
N SER A 563 21.18 -35.19 -26.36
CA SER A 563 22.54 -35.02 -26.93
C SER A 563 23.40 -34.00 -26.16
N ALA A 564 22.78 -32.99 -25.53
CA ALA A 564 23.46 -32.08 -24.59
C ALA A 564 23.70 -32.70 -23.20
N GLY A 565 23.18 -33.91 -22.94
CA GLY A 565 23.32 -34.64 -21.69
C GLY A 565 22.20 -34.38 -20.68
N ALA A 566 21.07 -33.82 -21.09
CA ALA A 566 19.86 -33.77 -20.28
C ALA A 566 19.11 -35.12 -20.31
N ARG A 567 18.11 -35.27 -19.45
CA ARG A 567 17.08 -36.32 -19.49
C ARG A 567 15.77 -35.69 -19.94
N VAL A 568 14.96 -36.40 -20.73
CA VAL A 568 13.68 -35.87 -21.21
C VAL A 568 12.52 -36.80 -20.82
N VAL A 569 11.42 -36.20 -20.40
CA VAL A 569 10.14 -36.84 -20.10
C VAL A 569 9.12 -36.33 -21.12
N ILE A 570 8.62 -37.20 -21.98
CA ILE A 570 7.53 -36.85 -22.90
C ILE A 570 6.22 -36.85 -22.11
N LEU A 571 5.46 -35.76 -22.23
CA LEU A 571 4.22 -35.50 -21.49
C LEU A 571 3.02 -35.45 -22.46
N PRO A 572 2.58 -36.60 -23.02
CA PRO A 572 1.54 -36.65 -24.04
C PRO A 572 0.19 -36.11 -23.56
N SER A 573 -0.48 -35.35 -24.43
CA SER A 573 -1.84 -34.88 -24.19
C SER A 573 -2.85 -36.03 -24.32
N GLY A 574 -3.76 -36.18 -23.37
CA GLY A 574 -4.82 -37.19 -23.41
C GLY A 574 -5.43 -37.51 -22.04
N PRO A 575 -6.49 -38.34 -22.00
CA PRO A 575 -7.13 -38.76 -20.75
C PRO A 575 -6.15 -39.52 -19.85
N VAL A 576 -6.34 -39.43 -18.53
CA VAL A 576 -5.46 -40.04 -17.53
C VAL A 576 -5.55 -41.57 -17.59
N SER A 577 -4.46 -42.21 -18.00
CA SER A 577 -4.37 -43.67 -18.14
C SER A 577 -3.45 -44.28 -17.07
N HIS A 578 -3.80 -45.45 -16.53
CA HIS A 578 -2.96 -46.17 -15.57
C HIS A 578 -1.57 -46.51 -16.18
N GLY A 579 -0.50 -46.18 -15.45
CA GLY A 579 0.88 -46.51 -15.79
C GLY A 579 1.62 -45.49 -16.68
N ALA A 580 0.92 -44.57 -17.36
CA ALA A 580 1.52 -43.51 -18.16
C ALA A 580 1.32 -42.12 -17.54
N VAL A 581 2.06 -41.12 -18.03
CA VAL A 581 1.92 -39.72 -17.63
C VAL A 581 1.28 -38.92 -18.77
N THR A 582 -0.02 -39.15 -18.97
CA THR A 582 -0.86 -38.32 -19.85
C THR A 582 -1.37 -37.09 -19.11
N LEU A 583 -1.49 -35.97 -19.83
CA LEU A 583 -2.00 -34.69 -19.30
C LEU A 583 -3.24 -34.26 -20.08
N ASP A 584 -4.34 -33.98 -19.37
CA ASP A 584 -5.57 -33.51 -20.01
C ASP A 584 -5.67 -31.98 -19.95
N TRP A 585 -5.20 -31.30 -21.00
CA TRP A 585 -5.25 -29.84 -21.09
C TRP A 585 -6.66 -29.27 -21.35
N LYS A 586 -7.69 -30.11 -21.51
CA LYS A 586 -9.10 -29.66 -21.45
C LYS A 586 -9.60 -29.50 -20.01
N HIS A 587 -8.91 -30.13 -19.06
CA HIS A 587 -9.18 -30.07 -17.62
C HIS A 587 -7.88 -29.66 -16.89
N PRO A 588 -7.46 -28.38 -17.01
CA PRO A 588 -6.14 -27.92 -16.59
C PRO A 588 -5.77 -28.26 -15.13
N GLU A 589 -6.75 -28.33 -14.23
CA GLU A 589 -6.58 -28.73 -12.85
C GLU A 589 -6.17 -30.20 -12.70
N ALA A 590 -6.67 -31.08 -13.58
CA ALA A 590 -6.27 -32.49 -13.65
C ALA A 590 -4.86 -32.64 -14.25
N ALA A 591 -4.53 -31.91 -15.32
CA ALA A 591 -3.16 -31.83 -15.84
C ALA A 591 -2.17 -31.30 -14.79
N GLY A 592 -2.53 -30.23 -14.07
CA GLY A 592 -1.76 -29.67 -12.97
C GLY A 592 -1.54 -30.63 -11.81
N LYS A 593 -2.60 -31.35 -11.41
CA LYS A 593 -2.49 -32.41 -10.39
C LYS A 593 -1.52 -33.50 -10.85
N ARG A 594 -1.65 -33.98 -12.09
CA ARG A 594 -0.80 -35.04 -12.64
C ARG A 594 0.67 -34.60 -12.82
N LEU A 595 0.90 -33.32 -13.13
CA LEU A 595 2.24 -32.72 -13.10
C LEU A 595 2.83 -32.68 -11.69
N ARG A 596 2.05 -32.36 -10.64
CA ARG A 596 2.54 -32.41 -9.25
C ARG A 596 2.86 -33.84 -8.79
N GLU A 597 2.05 -34.82 -9.18
CA GLU A 597 2.33 -36.25 -8.94
C GLU A 597 3.63 -36.71 -9.63
N LEU A 598 3.88 -36.25 -10.86
CA LEU A 598 5.16 -36.45 -11.54
C LEU A 598 6.29 -35.75 -10.80
N GLN A 599 6.13 -34.47 -10.43
CA GLN A 599 7.19 -33.67 -9.81
C GLN A 599 7.68 -34.27 -8.48
N ALA A 600 6.79 -34.93 -7.73
CA ALA A 600 7.13 -35.64 -6.49
C ALA A 600 7.89 -36.98 -6.70
N THR A 601 7.88 -37.55 -7.91
CA THR A 601 8.49 -38.86 -8.22
C THR A 601 9.66 -38.78 -9.21
N GLN A 602 9.62 -37.80 -10.12
CA GLN A 602 10.64 -37.47 -11.11
C GLN A 602 10.69 -35.94 -11.29
N PRO A 603 11.41 -35.20 -10.44
CA PRO A 603 11.44 -33.74 -10.48
C PRO A 603 11.96 -33.20 -11.82
N LEU A 604 11.18 -32.29 -12.42
CA LEU A 604 11.53 -31.58 -13.64
C LEU A 604 12.27 -30.28 -13.31
N ASP A 605 13.47 -30.12 -13.84
CA ASP A 605 14.29 -28.90 -13.81
C ASP A 605 13.87 -27.88 -14.89
N GLY A 606 13.10 -28.33 -15.88
CA GLY A 606 12.53 -27.49 -16.92
C GLY A 606 11.23 -28.05 -17.48
N LEU A 607 10.32 -27.17 -17.90
CA LEU A 607 9.06 -27.54 -18.54
C LEU A 607 8.87 -26.79 -19.87
N LEU A 608 8.60 -27.56 -20.93
CA LEU A 608 8.48 -27.10 -22.30
C LEU A 608 7.05 -27.36 -22.81
N LEU A 609 6.27 -26.28 -22.91
CA LEU A 609 4.91 -26.30 -23.42
C LEU A 609 4.94 -26.07 -24.93
N LEU A 610 4.86 -27.16 -25.69
CA LEU A 610 4.77 -27.15 -27.16
C LEU A 610 3.36 -27.53 -27.64
N HIS A 611 2.52 -28.17 -26.79
CA HIS A 611 1.11 -28.39 -27.09
C HIS A 611 0.32 -27.09 -27.31
N THR A 612 0.79 -25.98 -26.74
CA THR A 612 0.29 -24.61 -26.91
C THR A 612 0.53 -24.03 -28.32
N THR A 613 1.18 -24.77 -29.21
CA THR A 613 1.24 -24.49 -30.67
C THR A 613 0.01 -24.99 -31.44
N ALA A 614 -0.94 -25.66 -30.77
CA ALA A 614 -2.18 -26.12 -31.40
C ALA A 614 -2.95 -24.96 -32.09
N PRO A 615 -3.54 -25.17 -33.28
CA PRO A 615 -4.24 -24.10 -34.00
C PRO A 615 -5.38 -23.49 -33.19
N THR A 616 -5.39 -22.16 -33.07
CA THR A 616 -6.47 -21.42 -32.41
C THR A 616 -7.56 -21.00 -33.40
N PRO A 617 -8.83 -20.88 -32.96
CA PRO A 617 -9.94 -20.47 -33.81
C PRO A 617 -9.82 -19.02 -34.32
N GLY A 618 -10.51 -18.71 -35.42
CA GLY A 618 -10.57 -17.37 -36.03
C GLY A 618 -11.36 -16.38 -35.16
N LEU A 619 -10.78 -15.20 -34.90
CA LEU A 619 -11.36 -14.18 -34.02
C LEU A 619 -12.73 -13.67 -34.50
N ALA A 620 -12.93 -13.57 -35.82
CA ALA A 620 -14.20 -13.16 -36.43
C ALA A 620 -15.27 -14.27 -36.46
N GLU A 621 -14.91 -15.52 -36.16
CA GLU A 621 -15.74 -16.72 -36.30
C GLU A 621 -16.16 -17.31 -34.95
N LEU A 622 -15.87 -16.59 -33.85
CA LEU A 622 -16.00 -17.10 -32.49
C LEU A 622 -17.29 -16.70 -31.78
N GLU A 623 -18.09 -17.73 -31.48
CA GLU A 623 -19.12 -17.67 -30.43
C GLU A 623 -18.51 -17.37 -29.05
N PRO A 624 -19.24 -16.70 -28.13
CA PRO A 624 -18.74 -16.29 -26.81
C PRO A 624 -18.14 -17.44 -25.98
N ASP A 625 -18.82 -18.59 -25.99
CA ASP A 625 -18.47 -19.72 -25.13
C ASP A 625 -17.12 -20.32 -25.58
N ALA A 626 -16.93 -20.48 -26.88
CA ALA A 626 -15.68 -20.98 -27.46
C ALA A 626 -14.47 -20.05 -27.22
N TRP A 627 -14.65 -18.72 -27.17
CA TRP A 627 -13.60 -17.79 -26.72
C TRP A 627 -13.29 -18.00 -25.24
N THR A 628 -14.34 -18.09 -24.42
CA THR A 628 -14.25 -18.19 -22.96
C THR A 628 -13.55 -19.48 -22.54
N ASP A 629 -13.96 -20.62 -23.07
CA ASP A 629 -13.34 -21.93 -22.86
C ASP A 629 -11.88 -21.95 -23.32
N THR A 630 -11.59 -21.43 -24.53
CA THR A 630 -10.22 -21.42 -25.07
C THR A 630 -9.28 -20.59 -24.19
N VAL A 631 -9.69 -19.39 -23.79
CA VAL A 631 -8.86 -18.48 -22.99
C VAL A 631 -8.71 -18.97 -21.55
N ASN A 632 -9.75 -19.54 -20.94
CA ASN A 632 -9.66 -20.10 -19.60
C ASN A 632 -8.84 -21.39 -19.57
N ALA A 633 -9.08 -22.35 -20.47
CA ALA A 633 -8.32 -23.60 -20.52
C ALA A 633 -6.82 -23.34 -20.76
N PHE A 634 -6.48 -22.40 -21.66
CA PHE A 634 -5.09 -22.01 -21.92
C PHE A 634 -4.45 -21.34 -20.70
N THR A 635 -5.11 -20.32 -20.11
CA THR A 635 -4.51 -19.53 -19.02
C THR A 635 -4.46 -20.31 -17.70
N LEU A 636 -5.46 -21.13 -17.40
CA LEU A 636 -5.41 -22.09 -16.30
C LEU A 636 -4.36 -23.19 -16.56
N GLY A 637 -4.17 -23.60 -17.81
CA GLY A 637 -3.08 -24.48 -18.24
C GLY A 637 -1.71 -23.91 -17.88
N LEU A 638 -1.46 -22.63 -18.16
CA LEU A 638 -0.24 -21.92 -17.75
C LEU A 638 -0.12 -21.83 -16.22
N TYR A 639 -1.17 -21.37 -15.54
CA TYR A 639 -1.23 -21.28 -14.07
C TYR A 639 -0.87 -22.61 -13.40
N TYR A 640 -1.58 -23.70 -13.73
CA TYR A 640 -1.39 -25.00 -13.10
C TYR A 640 -0.07 -25.67 -13.46
N SER A 641 0.42 -25.49 -14.69
CA SER A 641 1.69 -26.08 -15.12
C SER A 641 2.91 -25.35 -14.55
N ALA A 642 2.89 -24.02 -14.50
CA ALA A 642 3.91 -23.23 -13.81
C ALA A 642 3.88 -23.52 -12.31
N LEU A 643 2.71 -23.54 -11.67
CA LEU A 643 2.57 -23.86 -10.24
C LEU A 643 3.09 -25.26 -9.91
N ALA A 644 2.89 -26.25 -10.78
CA ALA A 644 3.38 -27.61 -10.56
C ALA A 644 4.91 -27.77 -10.60
N VAL A 645 5.64 -26.85 -11.22
CA VAL A 645 7.11 -26.88 -11.29
C VAL A 645 7.80 -25.69 -10.61
N TYR A 646 7.03 -24.69 -10.13
CA TYR A 646 7.52 -23.37 -9.70
C TYR A 646 8.73 -23.50 -8.79
N ASP A 647 8.59 -24.18 -7.65
CA ASP A 647 9.66 -24.21 -6.64
C ASP A 647 10.85 -25.07 -7.09
N ARG A 648 10.75 -25.86 -8.16
CA ARG A 648 11.90 -26.61 -8.72
C ARG A 648 12.65 -25.82 -9.78
N ILE A 649 11.97 -25.22 -10.76
CA ILE A 649 12.64 -24.29 -11.69
C ILE A 649 13.20 -23.09 -10.89
N GLY A 650 12.46 -22.73 -9.85
CA GLY A 650 12.78 -21.84 -8.75
C GLY A 650 13.56 -22.46 -7.59
N THR A 651 14.41 -23.49 -7.81
CA THR A 651 15.53 -23.97 -6.92
C THR A 651 16.71 -24.61 -7.65
N VAL A 652 16.56 -25.10 -8.87
CA VAL A 652 17.66 -25.79 -9.56
C VAL A 652 18.85 -24.86 -9.86
N ALA A 653 20.04 -25.26 -9.41
CA ALA A 653 21.29 -24.52 -9.59
C ALA A 653 21.69 -24.38 -11.07
N GLY A 654 22.10 -23.18 -11.48
CA GLY A 654 22.35 -22.82 -12.89
C GLY A 654 21.12 -22.28 -13.62
N GLY A 655 20.02 -22.05 -12.90
CA GLY A 655 18.70 -21.69 -13.43
C GLY A 655 17.87 -22.90 -13.85
N GLY A 656 16.55 -22.78 -13.73
CA GLY A 656 15.57 -23.72 -14.30
C GLY A 656 14.92 -23.16 -15.57
N TRP A 657 14.08 -23.92 -16.26
CA TRP A 657 13.49 -23.50 -17.54
C TRP A 657 11.95 -23.55 -17.55
N TYR A 658 11.32 -22.53 -18.12
CA TYR A 658 9.89 -22.54 -18.43
C TYR A 658 9.66 -21.89 -19.78
N LEU A 659 9.36 -22.69 -20.81
CA LEU A 659 9.15 -22.20 -22.17
C LEU A 659 7.74 -22.52 -22.64
N VAL A 660 7.06 -21.50 -23.19
CA VAL A 660 5.77 -21.64 -23.88
C VAL A 660 5.95 -21.35 -25.36
N ALA A 661 5.67 -22.32 -26.21
CA ALA A 661 5.64 -22.16 -27.66
C ALA A 661 4.20 -21.94 -28.13
N THR A 662 3.99 -20.96 -29.01
CA THR A 662 2.70 -20.61 -29.62
C THR A 662 2.89 -20.43 -31.13
N ALA A 663 1.81 -20.42 -31.92
CA ALA A 663 1.87 -20.53 -33.38
C ALA A 663 1.02 -19.47 -34.12
N GLY A 664 1.08 -18.21 -33.66
CA GLY A 664 0.33 -17.05 -34.16
C GLY A 664 1.01 -16.28 -35.31
N ALA A 665 1.79 -16.97 -36.14
CA ALA A 665 2.62 -16.43 -37.23
C ALA A 665 3.87 -15.62 -36.80
N GLY A 666 4.28 -15.74 -35.54
CA GLY A 666 5.58 -15.28 -35.05
C GLY A 666 5.72 -13.78 -34.85
N LEU A 667 4.61 -13.08 -34.62
CA LEU A 667 4.54 -11.62 -34.46
C LEU A 667 3.54 -11.17 -33.38
N PHE A 668 3.05 -12.07 -32.51
CA PHE A 668 2.15 -11.75 -31.39
C PHE A 668 0.96 -10.85 -31.81
N GLY A 669 0.27 -11.19 -32.89
CA GLY A 669 -0.88 -10.42 -33.40
C GLY A 669 -0.55 -9.18 -34.24
N HIS A 670 0.71 -8.74 -34.35
CA HIS A 670 1.10 -7.60 -35.21
C HIS A 670 1.03 -7.92 -36.72
N SER A 671 0.76 -9.18 -37.10
CA SER A 671 0.57 -9.57 -38.50
C SER A 671 -0.88 -9.35 -38.94
N ARG A 672 -1.11 -8.38 -39.84
CA ARG A 672 -2.44 -8.13 -40.42
C ARG A 672 -3.01 -9.27 -41.28
N THR A 673 -2.23 -10.33 -41.56
CA THR A 673 -2.68 -11.50 -42.32
C THR A 673 -3.01 -12.72 -41.45
N HIS A 674 -2.94 -12.61 -40.13
CA HIS A 674 -3.27 -13.71 -39.21
C HIS A 674 -4.40 -13.29 -38.28
N HIS A 675 -5.53 -13.98 -38.36
CA HIS A 675 -6.79 -13.55 -37.74
C HIS A 675 -7.30 -14.49 -36.63
N GLN A 676 -6.43 -15.36 -36.11
CA GLN A 676 -6.74 -16.27 -35.00
C GLN A 676 -6.67 -15.57 -33.64
N VAL A 677 -7.20 -16.20 -32.59
CA VAL A 677 -7.02 -15.76 -31.19
C VAL A 677 -5.53 -15.73 -30.83
N PRO A 678 -4.96 -14.58 -30.44
CA PRO A 678 -3.54 -14.43 -30.16
C PRO A 678 -3.22 -14.83 -28.71
N LEU A 679 -3.35 -16.13 -28.40
CA LEU A 679 -2.99 -16.69 -27.07
C LEU A 679 -1.52 -16.47 -26.70
N ALA A 680 -0.66 -16.19 -27.68
CA ALA A 680 0.69 -15.67 -27.49
C ALA A 680 0.73 -14.43 -26.58
N GLY A 681 -0.28 -13.56 -26.62
CA GLY A 681 -0.43 -12.43 -25.70
C GLY A 681 -0.67 -12.85 -24.25
N ALA A 682 -1.58 -13.81 -24.02
CA ALA A 682 -1.83 -14.37 -22.69
C ALA A 682 -0.57 -15.05 -22.11
N ALA A 683 0.12 -15.85 -22.93
CA ALA A 683 1.40 -16.45 -22.56
C ALA A 683 2.46 -15.40 -22.24
N GLY A 684 2.62 -14.39 -23.11
CA GLY A 684 3.56 -13.28 -22.94
C GLY A 684 3.37 -12.60 -21.59
N GLY A 685 2.17 -12.11 -21.31
CA GLY A 685 1.82 -11.48 -20.03
C GLY A 685 2.11 -12.37 -18.82
N PHE A 686 1.63 -13.62 -18.84
CA PHE A 686 1.83 -14.58 -17.75
C PHE A 686 3.32 -14.85 -17.46
N VAL A 687 4.10 -15.14 -18.51
CA VAL A 687 5.50 -15.59 -18.37
C VAL A 687 6.45 -14.42 -18.10
N LYS A 688 6.10 -13.19 -18.50
CA LYS A 688 6.82 -11.97 -18.06
C LYS A 688 6.69 -11.79 -16.55
N CYS A 689 5.50 -12.00 -15.97
CA CYS A 689 5.33 -12.02 -14.51
C CYS A 689 6.10 -13.17 -13.85
N LEU A 690 6.01 -14.38 -14.40
CA LEU A 690 6.76 -15.54 -13.90
C LEU A 690 8.28 -15.29 -13.93
N LYS A 691 8.80 -14.55 -14.91
CA LYS A 691 10.21 -14.15 -14.98
C LYS A 691 10.62 -13.17 -13.88
N ARG A 692 9.71 -12.31 -13.42
CA ARG A 692 9.94 -11.42 -12.27
C ARG A 692 9.91 -12.20 -10.95
N GLU A 693 8.97 -13.13 -10.83
CA GLU A 693 8.83 -14.08 -9.71
C GLU A 693 10.02 -15.05 -9.60
N LEU A 694 10.66 -15.37 -10.73
CA LEU A 694 11.78 -16.31 -10.83
C LEU A 694 12.93 -15.72 -11.67
N PRO A 695 13.74 -14.80 -11.10
CA PRO A 695 14.75 -14.03 -11.84
C PRO A 695 15.87 -14.89 -12.43
N ASP A 696 16.15 -16.05 -11.83
CA ASP A 696 17.18 -16.99 -12.26
C ASP A 696 16.64 -18.13 -13.13
N ALA A 697 15.33 -18.27 -13.26
CA ALA A 697 14.74 -19.18 -14.23
C ALA A 697 14.73 -18.56 -15.64
N ARG A 698 15.02 -19.37 -16.67
CA ARG A 698 14.86 -19.00 -18.07
C ARG A 698 13.40 -19.18 -18.49
N CYS A 699 12.60 -18.19 -18.16
CA CYS A 699 11.20 -18.04 -18.57
C CYS A 699 11.13 -17.38 -19.95
N LYS A 700 10.51 -18.04 -20.94
CA LYS A 700 10.46 -17.62 -22.35
C LYS A 700 9.10 -17.91 -22.99
N VAL A 701 8.66 -17.04 -23.89
CA VAL A 701 7.52 -17.24 -24.80
C VAL A 701 8.00 -17.07 -26.22
N VAL A 702 7.76 -18.09 -27.03
CA VAL A 702 8.16 -18.14 -28.43
C VAL A 702 6.91 -18.22 -29.30
N ASP A 703 6.65 -17.19 -30.10
CA ASP A 703 5.62 -17.23 -31.14
C ASP A 703 6.26 -17.68 -32.46
N LEU A 704 5.64 -18.65 -33.13
CA LEU A 704 6.21 -19.39 -34.25
C LEU A 704 5.36 -19.25 -35.53
N ASP A 705 6.02 -19.41 -36.67
CA ASP A 705 5.42 -19.37 -37.99
C ASP A 705 4.99 -20.77 -38.45
N THR A 706 3.68 -21.00 -38.60
CA THR A 706 3.13 -22.27 -39.09
C THR A 706 3.49 -22.58 -40.54
N ARG A 707 4.01 -21.59 -41.29
CA ARG A 707 4.43 -21.74 -42.69
C ARG A 707 5.80 -22.42 -42.85
N ASP A 708 6.60 -22.47 -41.79
CA ASP A 708 7.84 -23.24 -41.72
C ASP A 708 8.00 -23.90 -40.34
N THR A 709 7.33 -25.04 -40.18
CA THR A 709 7.47 -25.89 -39.00
C THR A 709 8.79 -26.64 -38.94
N SER A 710 9.62 -26.61 -40.00
CA SER A 710 10.91 -27.30 -40.03
C SER A 710 11.97 -26.55 -39.22
N ALA A 711 11.93 -25.22 -39.25
CA ALA A 711 12.83 -24.36 -38.50
C ALA A 711 12.54 -24.31 -36.99
N TRP A 712 11.36 -24.72 -36.53
CA TRP A 712 10.92 -24.62 -35.12
C TRP A 712 11.92 -25.23 -34.13
N VAL A 713 12.62 -26.31 -34.50
CA VAL A 713 13.59 -27.00 -33.63
C VAL A 713 14.85 -26.14 -33.40
N GLU A 714 15.34 -25.43 -34.41
CA GLU A 714 16.47 -24.50 -34.28
C GLU A 714 16.07 -23.22 -33.52
N GLN A 715 14.84 -22.74 -33.77
CA GLN A 715 14.28 -21.55 -33.14
C GLN A 715 14.08 -21.79 -31.63
N LEU A 716 13.36 -22.84 -31.24
CA LEU A 716 13.15 -23.22 -29.84
C LEU A 716 14.48 -23.56 -29.13
N TRP A 717 15.43 -24.17 -29.81
CA TRP A 717 16.78 -24.39 -29.25
C TRP A 717 17.50 -23.07 -28.98
N THR A 718 17.48 -22.13 -29.94
CA THR A 718 18.07 -20.80 -29.78
C THR A 718 17.45 -20.06 -28.59
N GLU A 719 16.13 -20.15 -28.40
CA GLU A 719 15.49 -19.52 -27.24
C GLU A 719 15.80 -20.21 -25.90
N LEU A 720 16.14 -21.50 -25.89
CA LEU A 720 16.52 -22.26 -24.68
C LEU A 720 17.97 -22.04 -24.22
N VAL A 721 18.91 -21.82 -25.15
CA VAL A 721 20.35 -21.69 -24.84
C VAL A 721 21.03 -20.43 -25.41
N GLY A 722 20.26 -19.50 -25.97
CA GLY A 722 20.75 -18.20 -26.42
C GLY A 722 21.23 -17.31 -25.27
N ASP A 723 22.00 -16.29 -25.61
CA ASP A 723 22.39 -15.18 -24.73
C ASP A 723 21.22 -14.25 -24.37
N ASP A 724 20.21 -14.20 -25.24
CA ASP A 724 19.08 -13.27 -25.12
C ASP A 724 18.31 -13.36 -23.80
N VAL A 725 17.87 -12.17 -23.34
CA VAL A 725 17.14 -11.90 -22.10
C VAL A 725 15.67 -11.52 -22.33
N ASP A 726 15.24 -11.22 -23.56
CA ASP A 726 13.84 -10.92 -23.86
C ASP A 726 12.94 -12.11 -23.53
N VAL A 727 11.85 -11.88 -22.79
CA VAL A 727 10.89 -12.97 -22.48
C VAL A 727 9.97 -13.27 -23.68
N GLU A 728 9.69 -12.26 -24.50
CA GLU A 728 8.66 -12.25 -25.54
C GLU A 728 9.31 -12.18 -26.93
N THR A 729 9.38 -13.32 -27.63
CA THR A 729 10.20 -13.47 -28.85
C THR A 729 9.45 -14.17 -29.97
N GLY A 730 9.50 -13.63 -31.19
CA GLY A 730 8.74 -14.13 -32.34
C GLY A 730 9.64 -14.57 -33.49
N TYR A 731 9.24 -15.61 -34.23
CA TYR A 731 9.93 -16.06 -35.43
C TYR A 731 8.98 -16.06 -36.63
N SER A 732 9.22 -15.20 -37.61
CA SER A 732 8.34 -15.03 -38.78
C SER A 732 9.15 -14.93 -40.07
N ASN A 733 8.84 -15.77 -41.07
CA ASN A 733 9.59 -15.89 -42.32
C ASN A 733 11.10 -16.22 -42.08
N GLY A 734 11.39 -17.03 -41.07
CA GLY A 734 12.76 -17.41 -40.67
C GLY A 734 13.56 -16.33 -39.92
N ARG A 735 13.00 -15.12 -39.74
CA ARG A 735 13.64 -14.01 -39.02
C ARG A 735 13.16 -13.92 -37.57
N ARG A 736 14.05 -13.52 -36.68
CA ARG A 736 13.81 -13.38 -35.23
C ARG A 736 13.43 -11.95 -34.88
N TYR A 737 12.32 -11.79 -34.18
CA TYR A 737 11.74 -10.51 -33.77
C TYR A 737 11.60 -10.42 -32.24
N VAL A 738 11.82 -9.22 -31.73
CA VAL A 738 11.61 -8.80 -30.35
C VAL A 738 10.76 -7.52 -30.35
N PHE A 739 10.10 -7.21 -29.25
CA PHE A 739 9.17 -6.07 -29.20
C PHE A 739 9.79 -4.91 -28.44
N ARG A 740 9.89 -3.75 -29.10
CA ARG A 740 10.55 -2.53 -28.58
C ARG A 740 9.59 -1.36 -28.54
N ASP A 741 9.82 -0.49 -27.57
CA ASP A 741 9.04 0.71 -27.34
C ASP A 741 9.80 1.91 -27.93
N ILE A 742 9.21 2.56 -28.94
CA ILE A 742 9.87 3.60 -29.74
C ILE A 742 9.16 4.94 -29.51
N GLU A 743 9.89 5.96 -29.03
CA GLU A 743 9.30 7.27 -28.74
C GLU A 743 8.66 7.86 -30.00
N THR A 744 7.36 8.13 -29.93
CA THR A 744 6.58 8.69 -31.05
C THR A 744 5.54 9.64 -30.49
N PRO A 745 5.87 10.95 -30.40
CA PRO A 745 4.95 11.98 -29.93
C PRO A 745 3.65 12.04 -30.73
N LEU A 746 2.57 12.53 -30.09
CA LEU A 746 1.32 12.86 -30.78
C LEU A 746 1.55 14.00 -31.78
N ALA A 747 0.90 13.95 -32.95
CA ALA A 747 1.01 14.99 -33.97
C ALA A 747 -0.35 15.63 -34.29
N THR A 748 -0.32 16.90 -34.69
CA THR A 748 -1.52 17.72 -34.91
C THR A 748 -2.27 17.36 -36.19
N ASP A 749 -1.58 16.81 -37.18
CA ASP A 749 -2.11 16.35 -38.47
C ASP A 749 -2.58 14.89 -38.48
N THR A 750 -2.12 14.06 -37.54
CA THR A 750 -2.53 12.65 -37.40
C THR A 750 -3.86 12.47 -36.65
N ALA A 751 -4.89 13.20 -37.06
CA ALA A 751 -6.24 13.11 -36.51
C ALA A 751 -6.79 11.67 -36.62
N ALA A 752 -7.07 11.07 -35.46
CA ALA A 752 -7.24 9.63 -35.30
C ALA A 752 -8.68 9.19 -34.99
N ALA A 753 -9.54 10.15 -34.61
CA ALA A 753 -10.99 10.02 -34.51
C ALA A 753 -11.66 11.38 -34.79
N SER A 754 -12.89 11.38 -35.31
CA SER A 754 -13.69 12.58 -35.59
C SER A 754 -14.98 12.55 -34.76
N LEU A 755 -14.82 12.58 -33.43
CA LEU A 755 -15.94 12.77 -32.52
C LEU A 755 -16.53 14.17 -32.72
N LYS A 756 -17.86 14.20 -32.92
CA LYS A 756 -18.63 15.44 -33.09
C LYS A 756 -19.55 15.63 -31.88
N PRO A 757 -20.00 16.87 -31.59
CA PRO A 757 -21.05 17.08 -30.62
C PRO A 757 -22.30 16.26 -30.96
N GLY A 758 -22.63 15.27 -30.12
CA GLY A 758 -23.69 14.28 -30.38
C GLY A 758 -23.25 12.87 -30.78
N SER A 759 -21.94 12.60 -30.98
CA SER A 759 -21.41 11.23 -30.98
C SER A 759 -21.61 10.56 -29.61
N VAL A 760 -21.76 9.25 -29.59
CA VAL A 760 -22.04 8.44 -28.40
C VAL A 760 -20.89 7.46 -28.12
N VAL A 761 -20.22 7.60 -26.98
CA VAL A 761 -19.09 6.75 -26.59
C VAL A 761 -19.47 5.94 -25.35
N LEU A 762 -19.37 4.61 -25.41
CA LEU A 762 -19.52 3.75 -24.23
C LEU A 762 -18.16 3.47 -23.59
N VAL A 763 -18.06 3.74 -22.29
CA VAL A 763 -16.91 3.45 -21.44
C VAL A 763 -17.31 2.33 -20.47
N SER A 764 -16.62 1.19 -20.52
CA SER A 764 -16.83 0.14 -19.53
C SER A 764 -16.12 0.53 -18.23
N GLY A 765 -16.85 0.69 -17.13
CA GLY A 765 -16.34 1.32 -15.92
C GLY A 765 -16.44 2.85 -15.97
N GLY A 766 -15.76 3.55 -15.06
CA GLY A 766 -15.67 5.02 -15.08
C GLY A 766 -16.66 5.81 -14.22
N GLY A 767 -17.43 5.18 -13.34
CA GLY A 767 -18.16 5.91 -12.27
C GLY A 767 -17.25 6.59 -11.24
N ARG A 768 -16.04 6.08 -11.08
CA ARG A 768 -15.06 6.36 -10.00
C ARG A 768 -13.64 6.07 -10.50
N GLY A 769 -12.61 6.66 -9.90
CA GLY A 769 -11.19 6.41 -10.25
C GLY A 769 -10.75 6.88 -11.65
N VAL A 770 -9.56 6.47 -12.10
CA VAL A 770 -8.86 6.97 -13.32
C VAL A 770 -9.74 7.06 -14.58
N VAL A 771 -10.61 6.08 -14.81
CA VAL A 771 -11.48 5.99 -15.99
C VAL A 771 -12.56 7.08 -16.00
N TYR A 772 -13.01 7.55 -14.82
CA TYR A 772 -13.92 8.70 -14.70
C TYR A 772 -13.29 9.98 -15.25
N HIS A 773 -12.04 10.28 -14.87
CA HIS A 773 -11.35 11.49 -15.29
C HIS A 773 -11.09 11.51 -16.81
N CYS A 774 -10.76 10.35 -17.37
CA CYS A 774 -10.66 10.12 -18.81
C CYS A 774 -12.00 10.38 -19.54
N ALA A 775 -13.09 9.79 -19.03
CA ALA A 775 -14.43 9.94 -19.59
C ALA A 775 -14.94 11.39 -19.51
N LYS A 776 -14.72 12.07 -18.38
CA LYS A 776 -15.09 13.47 -18.16
C LYS A 776 -14.34 14.38 -19.14
N LEU A 777 -13.02 14.26 -19.25
CA LEU A 777 -12.24 15.10 -20.15
C LEU A 777 -12.62 14.86 -21.62
N LEU A 778 -12.88 13.61 -22.02
CA LEU A 778 -13.35 13.29 -23.36
C LEU A 778 -14.69 13.97 -23.69
N ALA A 779 -15.67 13.90 -22.79
CA ALA A 779 -16.96 14.56 -22.95
C ALA A 779 -16.82 16.09 -23.01
N GLN A 780 -15.95 16.66 -22.16
CA GLN A 780 -15.69 18.09 -22.07
C GLN A 780 -14.99 18.65 -23.33
N VAL A 781 -14.00 17.94 -23.87
CA VAL A 781 -13.22 18.38 -25.05
C VAL A 781 -13.99 18.21 -26.36
N THR A 782 -14.81 17.16 -26.50
CA THR A 782 -15.44 16.82 -27.78
C THR A 782 -16.93 17.18 -27.87
N GLY A 783 -17.60 17.43 -26.75
CA GLY A 783 -19.06 17.55 -26.70
C GLY A 783 -19.81 16.25 -27.02
N ALA A 784 -19.11 15.12 -27.13
CA ALA A 784 -19.71 13.80 -27.25
C ALA A 784 -20.48 13.45 -25.97
N ARG A 785 -21.51 12.62 -26.12
CA ARG A 785 -22.19 11.97 -25.01
C ARG A 785 -21.39 10.75 -24.60
N VAL A 786 -20.83 10.76 -23.40
CA VAL A 786 -20.03 9.67 -22.86
C VAL A 786 -20.85 8.91 -21.83
N ILE A 787 -20.99 7.61 -22.03
CA ILE A 787 -21.78 6.72 -21.19
C ILE A 787 -20.81 5.87 -20.38
N ILE A 788 -20.74 6.11 -19.08
CA ILE A 788 -19.90 5.37 -18.14
C ILE A 788 -20.73 4.32 -17.38
N THR A 789 -20.08 3.28 -16.87
CA THR A 789 -20.78 2.19 -16.17
C THR A 789 -20.15 1.77 -14.85
N GLY A 790 -20.89 0.95 -14.11
CA GLY A 790 -20.36 0.17 -12.99
C GLY A 790 -21.47 -0.44 -12.14
N ARG A 791 -21.06 -1.01 -11.01
CA ARG A 791 -21.92 -1.78 -10.10
C ARG A 791 -22.52 -0.97 -8.96
N THR A 792 -22.13 0.31 -8.85
CA THR A 792 -22.50 1.19 -7.74
C THR A 792 -23.83 1.87 -8.05
N VAL A 793 -24.90 1.46 -7.39
CA VAL A 793 -26.22 2.08 -7.56
C VAL A 793 -26.18 3.54 -7.08
N PRO A 794 -26.47 4.53 -7.94
CA PRO A 794 -26.52 5.93 -7.52
C PRO A 794 -27.51 6.13 -6.36
N PRO A 795 -27.26 7.08 -5.44
CA PRO A 795 -28.25 7.42 -4.44
C PRO A 795 -29.48 8.07 -5.06
N THR A 796 -30.61 7.93 -4.38
CA THR A 796 -31.88 8.57 -4.73
C THR A 796 -31.93 10.07 -4.40
N GLY A 797 -31.00 10.55 -3.56
CA GLY A 797 -30.98 11.91 -3.04
C GLY A 797 -31.76 12.07 -1.72
N SER A 798 -32.48 11.03 -1.29
CA SER A 798 -33.19 11.02 -0.01
C SER A 798 -32.32 10.60 1.18
N GLU A 799 -31.25 9.83 0.90
CA GLU A 799 -30.40 9.18 1.88
C GLU A 799 -29.74 10.17 2.85
N GLU A 800 -29.90 9.95 4.16
CA GLU A 800 -29.35 10.85 5.19
C GLU A 800 -27.83 10.98 5.11
N TRP A 801 -27.14 9.90 4.78
CA TRP A 801 -25.67 9.89 4.65
C TRP A 801 -25.15 10.75 3.49
N LEU A 802 -25.99 11.28 2.60
CA LEU A 802 -25.58 12.34 1.65
C LEU A 802 -25.47 13.71 2.33
N LYS A 803 -26.35 13.99 3.29
CA LYS A 803 -26.47 15.29 3.97
C LYS A 803 -25.33 15.55 4.97
N VAL A 804 -24.66 14.49 5.40
CA VAL A 804 -23.46 14.50 6.25
C VAL A 804 -22.32 15.22 5.52
N SER A 805 -21.63 16.16 6.19
CA SER A 805 -20.46 16.84 5.61
C SER A 805 -19.24 15.91 5.54
N GLU A 806 -18.19 16.28 4.81
CA GLU A 806 -16.94 15.50 4.83
C GLU A 806 -16.27 15.51 6.21
N ALA A 807 -16.49 16.55 7.04
CA ALA A 807 -15.95 16.65 8.39
C ALA A 807 -16.68 15.73 9.39
N ASP A 808 -18.00 15.56 9.22
CA ASP A 808 -18.83 14.70 10.08
C ASP A 808 -18.78 13.21 9.66
N LEU A 809 -18.29 12.94 8.45
CA LEU A 809 -18.28 11.60 7.85
C LEU A 809 -17.58 10.52 8.69
N PRO A 810 -16.46 10.78 9.41
CA PRO A 810 -15.85 9.80 10.31
C PRO A 810 -16.76 9.40 11.48
N GLY A 811 -17.44 10.36 12.10
CA GLY A 811 -18.42 10.09 13.17
C GLY A 811 -19.66 9.35 12.66
N TYR A 812 -20.12 9.68 11.46
CA TYR A 812 -21.19 8.94 10.80
C TYR A 812 -20.76 7.50 10.43
N ARG A 813 -19.52 7.30 9.97
CA ARG A 813 -18.95 5.97 9.65
C ARG A 813 -18.97 5.05 10.88
N MET A 814 -18.52 5.54 12.04
CA MET A 814 -18.63 4.77 13.30
C MET A 814 -20.09 4.51 13.71
N SER A 815 -20.97 5.51 13.54
CA SER A 815 -22.42 5.38 13.80
C SER A 815 -23.11 4.41 12.82
N PHE A 816 -22.55 4.19 11.63
CA PHE A 816 -22.97 3.13 10.72
C PHE A 816 -22.45 1.76 11.18
N VAL A 817 -21.16 1.62 11.53
CA VAL A 817 -20.58 0.35 12.00
C VAL A 817 -21.36 -0.21 13.20
N LYS A 818 -21.71 0.62 14.19
CA LYS A 818 -22.53 0.20 15.34
C LYS A 818 -23.91 -0.34 14.93
N ARG A 819 -24.59 0.33 13.99
CA ARG A 819 -25.89 -0.13 13.46
C ARG A 819 -25.76 -1.39 12.60
N TYR A 820 -24.68 -1.50 11.81
CA TYR A 820 -24.40 -2.67 10.99
C TYR A 820 -24.20 -3.92 11.84
N MET A 821 -23.41 -3.83 12.92
CA MET A 821 -23.18 -4.95 13.84
C MET A 821 -24.46 -5.35 14.60
N ALA A 822 -25.28 -4.38 15.02
CA ALA A 822 -26.58 -4.67 15.63
C ALA A 822 -27.56 -5.38 14.67
N ALA A 823 -27.51 -5.06 13.37
CA ALA A 823 -28.31 -5.73 12.35
C ALA A 823 -27.73 -7.09 11.88
N HIS A 824 -26.45 -7.35 12.13
CA HIS A 824 -25.75 -8.58 11.72
C HIS A 824 -24.97 -9.19 12.91
N PRO A 825 -25.66 -9.91 13.82
CA PRO A 825 -25.02 -10.56 14.96
C PRO A 825 -23.84 -11.46 14.54
N GLY A 826 -22.72 -11.35 15.27
CA GLY A 826 -21.48 -12.07 14.96
C GLY A 826 -20.58 -11.39 13.90
N SER A 827 -20.97 -10.25 13.33
CA SER A 827 -20.09 -9.47 12.44
C SER A 827 -19.11 -8.58 13.21
N THR A 828 -17.92 -8.35 12.63
CA THR A 828 -16.84 -7.56 13.25
C THR A 828 -16.85 -6.09 12.83
N PRO A 829 -16.23 -5.17 13.61
CA PRO A 829 -16.11 -3.77 13.21
C PRO A 829 -15.45 -3.59 11.84
N VAL A 830 -14.45 -4.41 11.49
CA VAL A 830 -13.77 -4.40 10.18
C VAL A 830 -14.73 -4.78 9.05
N GLN A 831 -15.66 -5.71 9.28
CA GLN A 831 -16.69 -6.05 8.29
C GLN A 831 -17.70 -4.90 8.11
N GLY A 832 -18.14 -4.26 9.19
CA GLY A 832 -18.98 -3.06 9.12
C GLY A 832 -18.28 -1.88 8.44
N MET A 833 -16.98 -1.70 8.68
CA MET A 833 -16.15 -0.68 8.03
C MET A 833 -16.04 -0.94 6.52
N ARG A 834 -15.72 -2.18 6.14
CA ARG A 834 -15.72 -2.62 4.72
C ARG A 834 -17.09 -2.47 4.07
N ALA A 835 -18.20 -2.68 4.80
CA ALA A 835 -19.55 -2.43 4.27
C ALA A 835 -19.79 -0.93 3.99
N PHE A 836 -19.39 -0.04 4.90
CA PHE A 836 -19.45 1.41 4.67
C PHE A 836 -18.61 1.84 3.45
N ASP A 837 -17.39 1.33 3.36
CA ASP A 837 -16.42 1.69 2.32
C ASP A 837 -16.77 1.06 0.96
N SER A 838 -17.61 0.02 0.93
CA SER A 838 -18.04 -0.66 -0.29
C SER A 838 -19.42 -0.24 -0.82
N ASP A 839 -20.27 0.36 0.02
CA ASP A 839 -21.54 0.99 -0.36
C ASP A 839 -21.46 2.53 -0.26
N ILE A 840 -21.63 3.08 0.95
CA ILE A 840 -21.85 4.51 1.22
C ILE A 840 -20.73 5.39 0.65
N ALA A 841 -19.46 5.07 0.92
CA ALA A 841 -18.34 5.88 0.45
C ALA A 841 -18.29 5.97 -1.09
N ARG A 842 -18.53 4.83 -1.77
CA ARG A 842 -18.55 4.75 -3.24
C ARG A 842 -19.73 5.48 -3.85
N ARG A 843 -20.88 5.46 -3.18
CA ARG A 843 -22.10 6.14 -3.64
C ARG A 843 -22.03 7.65 -3.41
N ARG A 844 -21.38 8.12 -2.33
CA ARG A 844 -20.98 9.54 -2.17
C ARG A 844 -20.03 9.97 -3.29
N GLU A 845 -18.96 9.23 -3.55
CA GLU A 845 -17.99 9.55 -4.62
C GLU A 845 -18.68 9.66 -5.99
N LEU A 846 -19.45 8.65 -6.37
CA LEU A 846 -20.22 8.63 -7.63
C LEU A 846 -21.20 9.80 -7.72
N HIS A 847 -21.93 10.11 -6.65
CA HIS A 847 -22.89 11.23 -6.66
C HIS A 847 -22.20 12.58 -6.86
N ARG A 848 -21.09 12.83 -6.16
CA ARG A 848 -20.28 14.06 -6.35
C ARG A 848 -19.78 14.18 -7.79
N ASN A 849 -19.28 13.09 -8.37
CA ASN A 849 -18.80 13.04 -9.75
C ASN A 849 -19.90 13.40 -10.77
N LEU A 850 -21.11 12.86 -10.60
CA LEU A 850 -22.23 13.09 -11.52
C LEU A 850 -22.81 14.51 -11.40
N GLU A 851 -22.98 15.02 -10.17
CA GLU A 851 -23.45 16.39 -9.96
C GLU A 851 -22.41 17.45 -10.41
N ASP A 852 -21.11 17.17 -10.25
CA ASP A 852 -20.03 18.00 -10.80
C ASP A 852 -20.06 18.05 -12.34
N CYS A 853 -20.19 16.90 -13.01
CA CYS A 853 -20.35 16.87 -14.47
C CYS A 853 -21.58 17.66 -14.94
N LYS A 854 -22.72 17.47 -14.26
CA LYS A 854 -23.99 18.14 -14.52
C LYS A 854 -23.91 19.66 -14.30
N ALA A 855 -23.25 20.12 -13.23
CA ALA A 855 -23.00 21.54 -12.96
C ALA A 855 -22.10 22.19 -14.02
N GLN A 856 -21.14 21.44 -14.56
CA GLN A 856 -20.27 21.87 -15.66
C GLN A 856 -20.91 21.69 -17.06
N GLY A 857 -22.16 21.21 -17.15
CA GLY A 857 -22.86 20.95 -18.43
C GLY A 857 -22.30 19.81 -19.26
N ILE A 858 -21.44 18.97 -18.68
CA ILE A 858 -20.73 17.87 -19.34
C ILE A 858 -21.69 16.71 -19.60
N ARG A 859 -21.72 16.20 -20.84
CA ARG A 859 -22.64 15.15 -21.30
C ARG A 859 -22.14 13.76 -20.92
N LEU A 860 -22.13 13.48 -19.63
CA LEU A 860 -21.68 12.22 -19.05
C LEU A 860 -22.85 11.52 -18.33
N ASP A 861 -23.32 10.40 -18.90
CA ASP A 861 -24.43 9.61 -18.39
C ASP A 861 -23.90 8.36 -17.65
N TYR A 862 -24.53 7.92 -16.55
CA TYR A 862 -24.15 6.72 -15.82
C TYR A 862 -25.20 5.62 -15.86
N HIS A 863 -24.79 4.40 -16.17
CA HIS A 863 -25.65 3.21 -16.13
C HIS A 863 -25.11 2.16 -15.15
N VAL A 864 -25.99 1.69 -14.26
CA VAL A 864 -25.71 0.51 -13.44
C VAL A 864 -25.68 -0.72 -14.35
N CYS A 865 -24.53 -1.37 -14.42
CA CYS A 865 -24.29 -2.59 -15.18
C CYS A 865 -23.08 -3.28 -14.54
N ASP A 866 -23.21 -4.55 -14.12
CA ASP A 866 -22.01 -5.36 -14.03
C ASP A 866 -21.56 -5.72 -15.46
N MET A 867 -20.27 -5.60 -15.70
CA MET A 867 -19.66 -5.82 -17.01
C MET A 867 -19.10 -7.24 -17.13
N THR A 868 -19.13 -8.07 -16.07
CA THR A 868 -18.91 -9.53 -16.21
C THR A 868 -20.15 -10.27 -16.70
N GLU A 869 -21.34 -9.67 -16.61
CA GLU A 869 -22.63 -10.34 -16.89
C GLU A 869 -23.08 -10.12 -18.34
N PRO A 870 -23.05 -11.14 -19.23
CA PRO A 870 -23.22 -10.93 -20.67
C PRO A 870 -24.57 -10.31 -21.06
N ASP A 871 -25.66 -10.72 -20.41
CA ASP A 871 -27.00 -10.22 -20.72
C ASP A 871 -27.26 -8.81 -20.17
N ALA A 872 -26.58 -8.40 -19.11
CA ALA A 872 -26.60 -7.01 -18.64
C ALA A 872 -25.94 -6.10 -19.67
N VAL A 873 -24.78 -6.49 -20.21
CA VAL A 873 -24.06 -5.74 -21.26
C VAL A 873 -24.85 -5.70 -22.56
N ARG A 874 -25.47 -6.81 -23.00
CA ARG A 874 -26.39 -6.85 -24.15
C ARG A 874 -27.60 -5.92 -23.95
N GLY A 875 -28.22 -5.98 -22.77
CA GLY A 875 -29.36 -5.14 -22.39
C GLY A 875 -29.01 -3.65 -22.40
N LEU A 876 -27.83 -3.29 -21.89
CA LEU A 876 -27.26 -1.94 -21.93
C LEU A 876 -27.03 -1.47 -23.38
N LEU A 877 -26.29 -2.22 -24.19
CA LEU A 877 -26.00 -1.87 -25.59
C LEU A 877 -27.29 -1.69 -26.41
N ALA A 878 -28.28 -2.57 -26.23
CA ALA A 878 -29.59 -2.43 -26.84
C ALA A 878 -30.36 -1.20 -26.31
N GLY A 879 -30.20 -0.84 -25.03
CA GLY A 879 -30.72 0.39 -24.45
C GLY A 879 -30.13 1.65 -25.07
N ILE A 880 -28.80 1.73 -25.16
CA ILE A 880 -28.05 2.83 -25.79
C ILE A 880 -28.50 3.03 -27.24
N ARG A 881 -28.59 1.95 -28.02
CA ARG A 881 -29.10 2.01 -29.41
C ARG A 881 -30.56 2.46 -29.50
N ARG A 882 -31.45 2.04 -28.60
CA ARG A 882 -32.85 2.52 -28.57
C ARG A 882 -32.95 4.00 -28.19
N GLN A 883 -32.11 4.48 -27.28
CA GLN A 883 -32.19 5.83 -26.72
C GLN A 883 -31.49 6.89 -27.57
N TYR A 884 -30.38 6.52 -28.23
CA TYR A 884 -29.51 7.46 -28.95
C TYR A 884 -29.26 7.09 -30.43
N GLY A 885 -29.75 5.94 -30.90
CA GLY A 885 -29.70 5.53 -32.31
C GLY A 885 -28.32 5.13 -32.85
N ARG A 886 -27.24 5.31 -32.08
CA ARG A 886 -25.85 5.09 -32.50
C ARG A 886 -24.93 4.72 -31.33
N ILE A 887 -23.81 4.08 -31.66
CA ILE A 887 -22.61 3.97 -30.83
C ILE A 887 -21.43 4.31 -31.76
N ASP A 888 -20.63 5.32 -31.42
CA ASP A 888 -19.51 5.83 -32.22
C ASP A 888 -18.15 5.33 -31.74
N GLY A 889 -18.04 4.87 -30.51
CA GLY A 889 -16.77 4.42 -29.95
C GLY A 889 -16.91 3.63 -28.65
N ILE A 890 -15.98 2.71 -28.44
CA ILE A 890 -15.87 1.92 -27.21
C ILE A 890 -14.57 2.25 -26.49
N VAL A 891 -14.63 2.40 -25.17
CA VAL A 891 -13.49 2.52 -24.27
C VAL A 891 -13.56 1.40 -23.23
N HIS A 892 -12.77 0.35 -23.41
CA HIS A 892 -12.70 -0.76 -22.48
C HIS A 892 -11.76 -0.40 -21.31
N GLY A 893 -12.33 0.24 -20.29
CA GLY A 893 -11.65 0.69 -19.07
C GLY A 893 -11.87 -0.20 -17.84
N ALA A 894 -12.69 -1.25 -17.94
CA ALA A 894 -13.05 -2.08 -16.80
C ALA A 894 -11.98 -3.13 -16.54
N THR A 895 -11.69 -3.41 -15.27
CA THR A 895 -10.85 -4.52 -14.84
C THR A 895 -11.11 -4.85 -13.37
N ILE A 896 -10.80 -6.09 -12.99
CA ILE A 896 -10.49 -6.51 -11.63
C ILE A 896 -8.98 -6.80 -11.58
N GLU A 897 -8.38 -6.66 -10.41
CA GLU A 897 -6.97 -6.90 -10.13
C GLU A 897 -6.89 -7.39 -8.67
N GLU A 898 -5.97 -8.33 -8.37
CA GLU A 898 -5.73 -8.85 -7.02
C GLU A 898 -4.31 -9.43 -6.96
N SER A 899 -3.31 -8.61 -6.65
CA SER A 899 -1.89 -9.01 -6.64
C SER A 899 -1.58 -10.08 -5.58
N LYS A 900 -1.17 -11.26 -6.04
CA LYS A 900 -0.67 -12.40 -5.23
C LYS A 900 0.25 -13.26 -6.07
N SER A 901 1.38 -13.70 -5.53
CA SER A 901 2.32 -14.63 -6.19
C SER A 901 1.64 -15.93 -6.64
N LEU A 902 2.23 -16.64 -7.61
CA LEU A 902 1.56 -17.76 -8.26
C LEU A 902 0.95 -18.83 -7.33
N PRO A 903 1.58 -19.27 -6.21
CA PRO A 903 0.97 -20.25 -5.29
C PRO A 903 -0.08 -19.66 -4.36
N MET A 904 -0.01 -18.36 -4.06
CA MET A 904 -0.99 -17.67 -3.21
C MET A 904 -2.22 -17.20 -4.02
N LYS A 905 -2.14 -17.23 -5.34
CA LYS A 905 -3.24 -16.98 -6.27
C LYS A 905 -4.11 -18.23 -6.41
N SER A 906 -5.43 -18.08 -6.33
CA SER A 906 -6.39 -19.16 -6.57
C SER A 906 -6.91 -19.14 -8.03
N PRO A 907 -7.35 -20.27 -8.60
CA PRO A 907 -7.82 -20.32 -9.99
C PRO A 907 -9.09 -19.49 -10.22
N GLU A 908 -9.94 -19.31 -9.19
CA GLU A 908 -11.14 -18.47 -9.25
C GLU A 908 -10.78 -16.99 -9.44
N VAL A 909 -9.66 -16.54 -8.84
CA VAL A 909 -9.12 -15.19 -9.09
C VAL A 909 -8.70 -15.06 -10.55
N VAL A 910 -7.98 -16.04 -11.09
CA VAL A 910 -7.53 -16.05 -12.51
C VAL A 910 -8.72 -15.89 -13.47
N VAL A 911 -9.76 -16.73 -13.33
CA VAL A 911 -10.96 -16.68 -14.19
C VAL A 911 -11.72 -15.37 -14.01
N ARG A 912 -11.86 -14.86 -12.78
CA ARG A 912 -12.54 -13.58 -12.50
C ARG A 912 -11.79 -12.38 -13.09
N THR A 913 -10.46 -12.39 -13.05
CA THR A 913 -9.61 -11.38 -13.72
C THR A 913 -9.81 -11.43 -15.24
N LEU A 914 -9.77 -12.62 -15.86
CA LEU A 914 -10.04 -12.81 -17.29
C LEU A 914 -11.45 -12.36 -17.69
N ALA A 915 -12.48 -12.67 -16.89
CA ALA A 915 -13.85 -12.23 -17.13
C ALA A 915 -13.98 -10.71 -17.18
N SER A 916 -13.36 -10.01 -16.22
CA SER A 916 -13.40 -8.55 -16.14
C SER A 916 -12.72 -7.81 -17.31
N LYS A 917 -11.91 -8.52 -18.11
CA LYS A 917 -11.03 -7.94 -19.13
C LYS A 917 -11.17 -8.65 -20.48
N ALA A 918 -10.61 -9.86 -20.62
CA ALA A 918 -10.54 -10.60 -21.87
C ALA A 918 -11.90 -11.10 -22.38
N HIS A 919 -12.79 -11.58 -21.51
CA HIS A 919 -14.13 -12.02 -21.95
C HIS A 919 -15.05 -10.83 -22.22
N LEU A 920 -15.05 -9.81 -21.35
CA LEU A 920 -15.73 -8.54 -21.60
C LEU A 920 -15.28 -7.87 -22.91
N TRP A 921 -13.98 -7.89 -23.22
CA TRP A 921 -13.47 -7.34 -24.47
C TRP A 921 -14.07 -8.05 -25.70
N GLN A 922 -14.09 -9.39 -25.73
CA GLN A 922 -14.69 -10.15 -26.84
C GLN A 922 -16.20 -9.95 -26.93
N LEU A 923 -16.88 -9.85 -25.79
CA LEU A 923 -18.30 -9.54 -25.71
C LEU A 923 -18.61 -8.19 -26.34
N LEU A 924 -17.90 -7.12 -25.94
CA LEU A 924 -18.03 -5.80 -26.54
C LEU A 924 -17.75 -5.86 -28.05
N VAL A 925 -16.61 -6.43 -28.46
CA VAL A 925 -16.20 -6.57 -29.87
C VAL A 925 -17.26 -7.24 -30.74
N ARG A 926 -17.87 -8.34 -30.28
CA ARG A 926 -18.92 -9.06 -31.02
C ARG A 926 -20.23 -8.25 -31.03
N GLU A 927 -20.70 -7.81 -29.87
CA GLU A 927 -22.00 -7.15 -29.75
C GLU A 927 -22.01 -5.78 -30.46
N THR A 928 -20.85 -5.12 -30.64
CA THR A 928 -20.69 -3.87 -31.40
C THR A 928 -20.12 -4.07 -32.82
N TRP A 929 -20.00 -5.31 -33.31
CA TRP A 929 -19.45 -5.59 -34.65
C TRP A 929 -20.26 -4.96 -35.80
N LYS A 930 -21.54 -4.66 -35.56
CA LYS A 930 -22.43 -4.01 -36.55
C LYS A 930 -22.64 -2.52 -36.32
N ASP A 931 -22.02 -1.93 -35.29
CA ASP A 931 -22.01 -0.48 -35.12
C ASP A 931 -20.93 0.19 -36.00
N ASP A 932 -21.21 1.44 -36.37
CA ASP A 932 -20.34 2.34 -37.13
C ASP A 932 -19.31 3.01 -36.18
N LEU A 933 -18.49 2.17 -35.52
CA LEU A 933 -17.48 2.61 -34.58
C LEU A 933 -16.34 3.34 -35.30
N GLN A 934 -15.97 4.53 -34.82
CA GLN A 934 -14.73 5.19 -35.20
C GLN A 934 -13.53 4.58 -34.46
N PHE A 935 -13.71 4.11 -33.22
CA PHE A 935 -12.64 3.52 -32.42
C PHE A 935 -13.09 2.47 -31.40
N PHE A 936 -12.12 1.65 -30.97
CA PHE A 936 -12.19 0.76 -29.83
C PHE A 936 -10.86 0.88 -29.06
N ILE A 937 -10.87 1.58 -27.92
CA ILE A 937 -9.67 1.83 -27.12
C ILE A 937 -9.67 0.96 -25.87
N ASN A 938 -8.58 0.23 -25.63
CA ASN A 938 -8.38 -0.58 -24.44
C ASN A 938 -7.48 0.16 -23.44
N PHE A 939 -7.88 0.20 -22.17
CA PHE A 939 -6.93 0.47 -21.08
C PHE A 939 -6.13 -0.79 -20.85
N GLY A 940 -4.88 -0.81 -21.28
CA GLY A 940 -3.91 -1.86 -20.96
C GLY A 940 -3.26 -1.62 -19.61
N SER A 941 -2.03 -2.13 -19.44
CA SER A 941 -1.18 -1.87 -18.28
C SER A 941 0.27 -2.22 -18.61
N GLY A 942 1.23 -1.41 -18.13
CA GLY A 942 2.65 -1.75 -18.15
C GLY A 942 2.97 -3.10 -17.51
N SER A 943 2.11 -3.62 -16.63
CA SER A 943 2.17 -4.99 -16.12
C SER A 943 2.01 -6.03 -17.25
N GLY A 944 1.03 -5.86 -18.14
CA GLY A 944 0.87 -6.67 -19.36
C GLY A 944 2.04 -6.53 -20.34
N ARG A 945 2.60 -5.33 -20.50
CA ARG A 945 3.74 -5.07 -21.41
C ARG A 945 5.07 -5.63 -20.89
N TYR A 946 5.39 -5.45 -19.60
CA TYR A 946 6.72 -5.70 -19.03
C TYR A 946 6.78 -6.81 -17.97
N GLY A 947 5.64 -7.29 -17.49
CA GLY A 947 5.51 -8.18 -16.34
C GLY A 947 5.77 -7.47 -15.01
N ASN A 948 4.79 -7.50 -14.11
CA ASN A 948 4.94 -7.19 -12.69
C ASN A 948 4.72 -8.44 -11.82
N GLN A 949 5.09 -8.41 -10.54
CA GLN A 949 4.87 -9.58 -9.70
C GLN A 949 3.42 -9.78 -9.28
N GLY A 950 3.02 -11.04 -9.02
CA GLY A 950 1.73 -11.38 -8.44
C GLY A 950 0.55 -11.07 -9.36
N GLN A 951 0.84 -10.63 -10.58
CA GLN A 951 -0.08 -10.18 -11.61
C GLN A 951 0.02 -11.09 -12.85
N THR A 952 0.31 -12.38 -12.65
CA THR A 952 0.40 -13.39 -13.72
C THR A 952 -0.89 -13.50 -14.53
N ASP A 953 -2.05 -13.49 -13.85
CA ASP A 953 -3.39 -13.46 -14.43
C ASP A 953 -3.74 -12.08 -15.04
N TYR A 954 -3.50 -11.00 -14.29
CA TYR A 954 -3.80 -9.64 -14.72
C TYR A 954 -2.99 -9.26 -15.98
N SER A 955 -1.72 -9.64 -16.04
CA SER A 955 -0.85 -9.38 -17.19
C SER A 955 -1.20 -10.26 -18.37
N ALA A 956 -1.55 -11.54 -18.15
CA ALA A 956 -2.09 -12.39 -19.21
C ALA A 956 -3.36 -11.77 -19.83
N ALA A 957 -4.27 -11.27 -19.00
CA ALA A 957 -5.50 -10.63 -19.45
C ALA A 957 -5.26 -9.33 -20.23
N ASN A 958 -4.40 -8.43 -19.71
CA ASN A 958 -4.06 -7.18 -20.39
C ASN A 958 -3.29 -7.43 -21.71
N ALA A 959 -2.28 -8.29 -21.71
CA ALA A 959 -1.48 -8.59 -22.89
C ALA A 959 -2.27 -9.35 -23.97
N LEU A 960 -3.21 -10.24 -23.58
CA LEU A 960 -4.15 -10.85 -24.51
C LEU A 960 -5.03 -9.79 -25.18
N VAL A 961 -5.61 -8.85 -24.41
CA VAL A 961 -6.42 -7.75 -24.95
C VAL A 961 -5.59 -6.83 -25.86
N ALA A 962 -4.33 -6.56 -25.52
CA ALA A 962 -3.42 -5.79 -26.37
C ALA A 962 -3.25 -6.43 -27.75
N LYS A 963 -2.86 -7.72 -27.78
CA LYS A 963 -2.63 -8.43 -29.04
C LYS A 963 -3.93 -8.73 -29.80
N ALA A 964 -5.04 -8.94 -29.10
CA ALA A 964 -6.35 -9.13 -29.72
C ALA A 964 -6.91 -7.82 -30.31
N GLY A 965 -6.57 -6.66 -29.73
CA GLY A 965 -6.83 -5.34 -30.32
C GLY A 965 -6.14 -5.15 -31.67
N LEU A 966 -4.87 -5.57 -31.82
CA LEU A 966 -4.17 -5.55 -33.11
C LEU A 966 -4.91 -6.37 -34.18
N VAL A 967 -5.33 -7.59 -33.83
CA VAL A 967 -6.05 -8.49 -34.75
C VAL A 967 -7.45 -7.94 -35.07
N TYR A 968 -8.16 -7.37 -34.09
CA TYR A 968 -9.44 -6.69 -34.31
C TYR A 968 -9.30 -5.50 -35.27
N GLY A 969 -8.30 -4.63 -35.09
CA GLY A 969 -8.03 -3.52 -36.01
C GLY A 969 -7.66 -3.96 -37.43
N ALA A 970 -6.99 -5.11 -37.58
CA ALA A 970 -6.71 -5.71 -38.89
C ALA A 970 -7.99 -6.22 -39.59
N LEU A 971 -8.93 -6.78 -38.83
CA LEU A 971 -10.24 -7.26 -39.33
C LEU A 971 -11.25 -6.13 -39.54
N ARG A 972 -11.09 -4.99 -38.85
CA ARG A 972 -11.98 -3.82 -38.87
C ARG A 972 -11.20 -2.56 -39.26
N PRO A 973 -10.66 -2.46 -40.48
CA PRO A 973 -9.74 -1.38 -40.87
C PRO A 973 -10.35 0.04 -40.90
N GLY A 974 -11.67 0.19 -40.75
CA GLY A 974 -12.34 1.48 -40.53
C GLY A 974 -12.49 1.88 -39.05
N VAL A 975 -12.26 0.95 -38.11
CA VAL A 975 -12.32 1.18 -36.66
C VAL A 975 -10.90 1.27 -36.13
N ARG A 976 -10.52 2.41 -35.54
CA ARG A 976 -9.22 2.52 -34.89
C ARG A 976 -9.19 1.69 -33.60
N SER A 977 -8.41 0.61 -33.58
CA SER A 977 -8.16 -0.16 -32.38
C SER A 977 -6.78 0.17 -31.80
N VAL A 978 -6.73 0.56 -30.52
CA VAL A 978 -5.47 0.84 -29.82
C VAL A 978 -5.56 0.45 -28.34
N THR A 979 -4.48 -0.12 -27.81
CA THR A 979 -4.32 -0.41 -26.37
C THR A 979 -3.29 0.52 -25.77
N ILE A 980 -3.64 1.19 -24.67
CA ILE A 980 -2.75 2.09 -23.93
C ILE A 980 -2.26 1.38 -22.68
N ASP A 981 -1.00 0.95 -22.68
CA ASP A 981 -0.35 0.36 -21.51
C ASP A 981 0.08 1.45 -20.55
N TRP A 982 -0.68 1.57 -19.45
CA TRP A 982 -0.52 2.62 -18.46
C TRP A 982 0.57 2.32 -17.41
N PRO A 983 1.24 3.37 -16.89
CA PRO A 983 2.11 3.29 -15.73
C PRO A 983 1.27 3.34 -14.43
N VAL A 984 1.88 3.66 -13.28
CA VAL A 984 1.13 3.85 -12.03
C VAL A 984 0.39 5.19 -12.07
N TRP A 985 -0.89 5.19 -11.70
CA TRP A 985 -1.72 6.40 -11.59
C TRP A 985 -1.89 6.81 -10.13
N VAL A 986 -1.95 8.12 -9.87
CA VAL A 986 -2.17 8.70 -8.54
C VAL A 986 -3.32 9.70 -8.56
N GLY A 987 -3.93 9.95 -7.40
CA GLY A 987 -5.08 10.85 -7.24
C GLY A 987 -6.38 10.12 -6.96
N ALA A 988 -6.66 9.02 -7.69
CA ALA A 988 -7.81 8.13 -7.43
C ALA A 988 -7.65 6.76 -8.13
N GLY A 989 -7.87 5.66 -7.41
CA GLY A 989 -7.84 4.31 -8.01
C GLY A 989 -7.48 3.22 -7.01
N ILE A 990 -6.62 2.29 -7.45
CA ILE A 990 -6.08 1.18 -6.65
C ILE A 990 -4.94 1.66 -5.74
N VAL A 991 -4.20 2.70 -6.16
CA VAL A 991 -3.14 3.34 -5.37
C VAL A 991 -3.73 4.54 -4.63
N GLU A 992 -3.56 4.57 -3.31
CA GLU A 992 -3.95 5.68 -2.45
C GLU A 992 -2.96 6.84 -2.51
N ASN A 993 -3.37 8.02 -2.06
CA ASN A 993 -2.56 9.24 -2.08
C ASN A 993 -1.50 9.29 -0.95
N ASN A 994 -0.81 8.17 -0.70
CA ASN A 994 0.31 8.08 0.22
C ASN A 994 1.58 8.65 -0.46
N LYS A 995 1.89 9.92 -0.19
CA LYS A 995 2.99 10.66 -0.81
C LYS A 995 4.34 9.93 -0.74
N ASP A 996 4.65 9.30 0.38
CA ASP A 996 5.92 8.62 0.61
C ASP A 996 6.03 7.32 -0.20
N TYR A 997 4.91 6.60 -0.40
CA TYR A 997 4.84 5.47 -1.32
C TYR A 997 5.08 5.91 -2.78
N LEU A 998 4.53 7.06 -3.18
CA LEU A 998 4.71 7.60 -4.54
C LEU A 998 6.14 8.09 -4.80
N GLU A 999 6.78 8.72 -3.80
CA GLU A 999 8.19 9.11 -3.89
C GLU A 999 9.11 7.88 -3.94
N ARG A 1000 8.83 6.82 -3.17
CA ARG A 1000 9.55 5.53 -3.28
C ARG A 1000 9.36 4.86 -4.64
N LEU A 1001 8.16 4.89 -5.22
CA LEU A 1001 7.94 4.39 -6.59
C LEU A 1001 8.78 5.14 -7.62
N GLY A 1002 8.83 6.48 -7.55
CA GLY A 1002 9.69 7.30 -8.42
C GLY A 1002 11.20 7.02 -8.22
N GLN A 1003 11.65 6.82 -6.98
CA GLN A 1003 13.04 6.44 -6.65
C GLN A 1003 13.39 5.02 -7.11
N ALA A 1004 12.45 4.08 -7.04
CA ALA A 1004 12.55 2.76 -7.65
C ALA A 1004 12.40 2.79 -9.20
N GLY A 1005 12.33 3.99 -9.79
CA GLY A 1005 12.16 4.21 -11.21
C GLY A 1005 10.96 3.46 -11.77
N VAL A 1006 9.81 3.66 -11.14
CA VAL A 1006 8.50 3.31 -11.69
C VAL A 1006 7.85 4.62 -12.14
N CYS A 1007 7.27 4.62 -13.33
CA CYS A 1007 6.57 5.81 -13.82
C CYS A 1007 5.29 6.03 -13.02
N VAL A 1008 5.07 7.27 -12.58
CA VAL A 1008 3.96 7.69 -11.74
C VAL A 1008 3.34 8.94 -12.36
N ILE A 1009 2.06 8.88 -12.76
CA ILE A 1009 1.34 9.99 -13.41
C ILE A 1009 0.09 10.41 -12.62
N ASP A 1010 -0.24 11.70 -12.66
CA ASP A 1010 -1.47 12.22 -12.04
C ASP A 1010 -2.72 12.00 -12.94
N LEU A 1011 -3.92 12.15 -12.35
CA LEU A 1011 -5.20 12.00 -13.06
C LEU A 1011 -5.35 12.91 -14.29
N ALA A 1012 -4.73 14.09 -14.30
CA ALA A 1012 -4.80 15.06 -15.39
C ALA A 1012 -3.76 14.75 -16.49
N GLU A 1013 -2.57 14.26 -16.13
CA GLU A 1013 -1.57 13.75 -17.06
C GLU A 1013 -2.10 12.51 -17.80
N GLY A 1014 -2.63 11.53 -17.07
CA GLY A 1014 -3.20 10.33 -17.67
C GLY A 1014 -4.45 10.63 -18.52
N ALA A 1015 -5.33 11.54 -18.08
CA ALA A 1015 -6.47 11.97 -18.89
C ALA A 1015 -6.02 12.74 -20.16
N TYR A 1016 -4.98 13.58 -20.07
CA TYR A 1016 -4.38 14.25 -21.22
C TYR A 1016 -3.84 13.22 -22.23
N TRP A 1017 -3.07 12.23 -21.78
CA TRP A 1017 -2.55 11.17 -22.66
C TRP A 1017 -3.68 10.31 -23.25
N PHE A 1018 -4.76 10.04 -22.52
CA PHE A 1018 -5.91 9.29 -23.03
C PHE A 1018 -6.65 10.05 -24.15
N VAL A 1019 -7.03 11.31 -23.93
CA VAL A 1019 -7.75 12.12 -24.93
C VAL A 1019 -6.84 12.47 -26.11
N GLY A 1020 -5.56 12.75 -25.83
CA GLY A 1020 -4.51 12.94 -26.84
C GLY A 1020 -4.32 11.71 -27.72
N GLU A 1021 -4.24 10.51 -27.14
CA GLU A 1021 -4.17 9.27 -27.93
C GLU A 1021 -5.43 9.09 -28.76
N LEU A 1022 -6.62 9.25 -28.16
CA LEU A 1022 -7.91 9.05 -28.83
C LEU A 1022 -8.06 9.97 -30.06
N LEU A 1023 -7.66 11.24 -29.95
CA LEU A 1023 -7.83 12.23 -31.02
C LEU A 1023 -6.64 12.33 -31.99
N HIS A 1024 -5.40 12.05 -31.56
CA HIS A 1024 -4.18 12.37 -32.32
C HIS A 1024 -3.16 11.23 -32.46
N GLY A 1025 -3.37 10.06 -31.83
CA GLY A 1025 -2.43 8.92 -31.83
C GLY A 1025 -2.33 8.11 -33.13
N GLY A 1026 -2.74 8.67 -34.27
CA GLY A 1026 -2.58 8.08 -35.60
C GLY A 1026 -3.17 6.67 -35.74
N GLN A 1027 -2.31 5.68 -36.01
CA GLN A 1027 -2.67 4.30 -36.38
C GLN A 1027 -1.88 3.24 -35.60
N ALA A 1028 -1.30 3.60 -34.46
CA ALA A 1028 -0.71 2.64 -33.54
C ALA A 1028 -1.79 1.75 -32.91
N GLY A 1029 -1.48 0.47 -32.69
CA GLY A 1029 -2.40 -0.48 -32.06
C GLY A 1029 -2.05 -0.86 -30.60
N GLU A 1030 -0.82 -0.57 -30.18
CA GLU A 1030 -0.31 -0.81 -28.83
C GLU A 1030 0.69 0.31 -28.52
N VAL A 1031 0.44 1.07 -27.46
CA VAL A 1031 1.23 2.25 -27.05
C VAL A 1031 1.48 2.21 -25.55
N VAL A 1032 2.64 2.71 -25.11
CA VAL A 1032 3.02 2.80 -23.71
C VAL A 1032 3.14 4.26 -23.30
N ILE A 1033 2.62 4.60 -22.12
CA ILE A 1033 2.87 5.89 -21.45
C ILE A 1033 3.87 5.64 -20.31
N ALA A 1034 5.06 6.23 -20.40
CA ALA A 1034 6.13 6.05 -19.42
C ALA A 1034 7.17 7.19 -19.50
N ASP A 1035 7.93 7.44 -18.44
CA ASP A 1035 9.04 8.41 -18.43
C ASP A 1035 10.40 7.79 -18.79
N ASP A 1036 11.38 8.65 -19.12
CA ASP A 1036 12.75 8.24 -19.49
C ASP A 1036 13.48 7.48 -18.36
N ASN A 1037 13.21 7.86 -17.10
CA ASN A 1037 13.85 7.30 -15.91
C ASN A 1037 13.47 5.83 -15.73
N THR A 1038 12.21 5.48 -15.96
CA THR A 1038 11.66 4.13 -15.82
C THR A 1038 12.28 3.13 -16.78
N PHE A 1039 12.57 3.53 -18.02
CA PHE A 1039 13.31 2.66 -18.95
C PHE A 1039 14.75 2.42 -18.50
N ALA A 1040 15.42 3.47 -18.01
CA ALA A 1040 16.81 3.40 -17.54
C ALA A 1040 16.96 2.57 -16.25
N SER A 1041 16.08 2.76 -15.27
CA SER A 1041 16.09 2.07 -13.97
C SER A 1041 15.75 0.58 -14.09
N ARG A 1042 14.74 0.24 -14.89
CA ARG A 1042 14.22 -1.13 -15.03
C ARG A 1042 14.91 -1.95 -16.12
N GLY A 1043 15.84 -1.34 -16.85
CA GLY A 1043 16.51 -1.94 -18.01
C GLY A 1043 15.52 -2.36 -19.10
N TRP A 1044 14.42 -1.62 -19.27
CA TRP A 1044 13.40 -1.95 -20.26
C TRP A 1044 13.85 -1.54 -21.67
N PRO A 1045 13.64 -2.40 -22.69
CA PRO A 1045 14.30 -2.26 -23.98
C PRO A 1045 13.58 -1.25 -24.90
N ARG A 1046 13.82 0.04 -24.65
CA ARG A 1046 13.51 1.13 -25.59
C ARG A 1046 14.60 1.32 -26.64
N HIS A 1047 14.25 1.95 -27.75
CA HIS A 1047 15.20 2.44 -28.76
C HIS A 1047 14.83 3.86 -29.21
N GLU A 1048 15.86 4.68 -29.42
CA GLU A 1048 15.70 5.92 -30.17
C GLU A 1048 15.41 5.58 -31.64
N LYS A 1049 14.51 6.33 -32.28
CA LYS A 1049 14.00 6.00 -33.62
C LYS A 1049 15.10 6.10 -34.68
N GLU A 1050 16.08 6.95 -34.38
CA GLU A 1050 17.29 7.27 -35.13
C GLU A 1050 18.31 6.13 -35.11
N THR A 1051 18.26 5.22 -34.13
CA THR A 1051 19.16 4.05 -34.04
C THR A 1051 18.61 2.81 -34.77
N LEU A 1052 17.44 2.91 -35.41
CA LEU A 1052 16.73 1.76 -35.99
C LEU A 1052 16.62 1.85 -37.52
N ALA A 1053 17.12 0.82 -38.21
CA ALA A 1053 16.97 0.70 -39.66
C ALA A 1053 15.55 0.27 -40.04
N VAL A 1054 14.85 1.03 -40.87
CA VAL A 1054 13.52 0.64 -41.38
C VAL A 1054 13.66 -0.47 -42.42
N THR A 1055 13.35 -1.71 -42.04
CA THR A 1055 13.45 -2.90 -42.89
C THR A 1055 12.25 -3.10 -43.80
N ALA A 1056 11.07 -2.63 -43.40
CA ALA A 1056 9.89 -2.59 -44.27
C ALA A 1056 8.90 -1.49 -43.85
N ARG A 1057 8.29 -0.84 -44.85
CA ARG A 1057 7.04 -0.08 -44.67
C ARG A 1057 5.94 -0.85 -45.40
N GLN A 1058 4.98 -1.39 -44.66
CA GLN A 1058 3.83 -2.11 -45.21
C GLN A 1058 2.53 -1.41 -44.78
N ALA A 1059 1.43 -1.69 -45.47
CA ALA A 1059 0.07 -1.30 -45.05
C ALA A 1059 -0.36 -2.10 -43.79
N GLY A 1060 0.35 -1.85 -42.71
CA GLY A 1060 0.49 -2.72 -41.55
C GLY A 1060 1.22 -2.06 -40.39
N GLY A 1061 2.24 -1.24 -40.71
CA GLY A 1061 3.14 -0.61 -39.76
C GLY A 1061 4.55 -0.51 -40.33
N THR A 1062 5.47 0.06 -39.55
CA THR A 1062 6.90 0.10 -39.88
C THR A 1062 7.58 -1.07 -39.17
N ARG A 1063 8.34 -1.89 -39.91
CA ARG A 1063 9.26 -2.86 -39.32
C ARG A 1063 10.65 -2.25 -39.23
N TYR A 1064 11.34 -2.56 -38.14
CA TYR A 1064 12.67 -2.06 -37.85
C TYR A 1064 13.67 -3.22 -37.66
N ALA A 1065 14.96 -2.90 -37.69
CA ALA A 1065 16.05 -3.74 -37.21
C ALA A 1065 17.04 -2.88 -36.40
N ILE A 1066 17.77 -3.56 -35.51
CA ILE A 1066 18.94 -3.05 -34.77
C ILE A 1066 20.20 -3.40 -35.57
#